data_AF-A0A1H1L0J8-F1
#
_entry.id   AF-A0A1H1L0J8-F1
#
_cell.length_a   1.000
_cell.length_b   1.000
_cell.length_c   1.000
_cell.angle_alpha   90.00
_cell.angle_beta   90.00
_cell.angle_gamma   90.00
#
_symmetry.space_group_name_H-M   'P 1'
#
loop_
_entity.id
_entity.type
_entity.pdbx_description
1 polymer ?
#
loop_
_entity_poly.entity_id
_entity_poly.type
_entity_poly.pdbx_seq_one_letter_code
_entity_poly.pdbx_strand_id
1 'polypeptide(L)'
;MAIDTEVSKSTHVNIFVPSDLTDSQVKECIVQFESIRVDSVRVAKLTGWHVANRNAGSFRLKMGAVFDVLGPAFTRGLHEESQRHALTHSHYGNYANVVSRFDDFVRWYDGDPLEKQPLSRKVLQDPLFVYQFFWTFQRWHFEGYSVRSQTQPMERVLANLQRQWIRIICWAKFVLVRSGLMCLPLGEVWPEGSKKLTRSLREVGHHRYADGEALVSQKLLTQVPLSVTDKEATELLFKRIEDDFNKVVLWARRQIDRTAHRLNAIDRACEKGDLITLGSRISSRAYGQPAMAMSSLVRTVKETHNGFTIIDQTMRGRLVSATGTSFSTADLAENLVLPSKYAIAPIAIWLVAQHPVLTDASLLGCELFDRNGKRTGFVHTDSGSVLVVKKNRKGSQQEVILSEEAASVIELLIQITTPVRSYLKEKGDDGWRRLFIVAGGQGFQEPYVFTSQTSFAKSLRQKTFVHAHSAELGDLIHALSLARIRATAGVLVYLDSLSIEKMAESLGNSKRVAMNHYLPPTIMQFFQERWVRIFQNAVIIHAMKDSRFLLDATDFNSMSELDRFLEAHALRALPEESGPLTSSAEQAFEATGSEIVISLDEGILGVLLSLKLAVENAGPRAAGTAVYWSEFAAKVESHIESDDFLDPYIRSCLVKARGIASPQQFEGLVCG
;
A
#
# COMPACT_ATOMS: atom_id res chain seq x y z
N MET A 1 54.60 -13.88 37.27
CA MET A 1 54.23 -14.13 38.68
C MET A 1 52.73 -14.38 38.70
N ALA A 2 52.32 -15.54 39.21
CA ALA A 2 50.99 -16.10 39.10
C ALA A 2 49.94 -15.21 39.77
N ILE A 3 48.85 -14.94 39.05
CA ILE A 3 47.61 -14.37 39.60
C ILE A 3 46.61 -15.53 39.60
N ASP A 4 46.21 -15.91 40.80
CA ASP A 4 45.32 -17.03 41.09
C ASP A 4 44.00 -16.98 40.31
N THR A 5 43.75 -18.06 39.58
CA THR A 5 42.44 -18.46 39.08
C THR A 5 41.63 -19.07 40.24
N GLU A 6 40.99 -18.26 41.07
CA GLU A 6 39.85 -18.75 41.85
C GLU A 6 38.60 -18.76 40.97
N VAL A 7 38.45 -19.86 40.23
CA VAL A 7 37.19 -20.25 39.62
C VAL A 7 36.17 -20.43 40.74
N SER A 8 35.13 -19.59 40.72
CA SER A 8 33.88 -19.67 41.48
C SER A 8 33.58 -21.09 41.95
N LYS A 9 33.84 -21.39 43.23
CA LYS A 9 33.36 -22.61 43.88
C LYS A 9 31.85 -22.66 43.70
N SER A 10 31.38 -23.61 42.91
CA SER A 10 29.97 -23.97 42.81
C SER A 10 29.52 -24.47 44.19
N THR A 11 28.99 -23.58 45.02
CA THR A 11 28.17 -23.99 46.17
C THR A 11 26.95 -24.71 45.62
N HIS A 12 26.82 -26.00 45.96
CA HIS A 12 25.59 -26.76 45.72
C HIS A 12 24.40 -25.96 46.26
N VAL A 13 23.50 -25.54 45.38
CA VAL A 13 22.21 -24.99 45.81
C VAL A 13 21.35 -26.16 46.26
N ASN A 14 21.36 -26.44 47.56
CA ASN A 14 20.43 -27.39 48.16
C ASN A 14 19.05 -26.72 48.22
N ILE A 15 18.12 -27.19 47.40
CA ILE A 15 16.73 -26.75 47.42
C ILE A 15 16.05 -27.48 48.59
N PHE A 16 15.81 -26.76 49.69
CA PHE A 16 15.06 -27.28 50.82
C PHE A 16 13.54 -27.15 50.57
N VAL A 17 12.79 -28.19 50.90
CA VAL A 17 11.31 -28.14 50.93
C VAL A 17 10.91 -27.29 52.14
N PRO A 18 9.88 -26.42 52.06
CA PRO A 18 9.57 -25.43 53.11
C PRO A 18 9.27 -25.99 54.52
N SER A 19 9.11 -27.31 54.66
CA SER A 19 8.75 -28.00 55.90
C SER A 19 9.92 -28.27 56.86
N ASP A 20 11.17 -28.06 56.43
CA ASP A 20 12.36 -28.58 57.15
C ASP A 20 13.26 -27.50 57.77
N LEU A 21 12.87 -26.22 57.69
CA LEU A 21 13.66 -25.10 58.20
C LEU A 21 13.11 -24.58 59.52
N THR A 22 13.95 -24.52 60.54
CA THR A 22 13.64 -23.84 61.82
C THR A 22 13.66 -22.32 61.65
N ASP A 23 12.93 -21.58 62.50
CA ASP A 23 12.91 -20.11 62.50
C ASP A 23 14.31 -19.48 62.54
N SER A 24 15.26 -20.14 63.21
CA SER A 24 16.66 -19.70 63.25
C SER A 24 17.35 -19.82 61.90
N GLN A 25 17.14 -20.94 61.18
CA GLN A 25 17.69 -21.17 59.85
C GLN A 25 17.05 -20.24 58.82
N VAL A 26 15.75 -19.94 58.94
CA VAL A 26 15.07 -18.96 58.09
C VAL A 26 15.69 -17.57 58.26
N LYS A 27 15.92 -17.12 59.50
CA LYS A 27 16.59 -15.84 59.77
C LYS A 27 18.00 -15.80 59.20
N GLU A 28 18.75 -16.89 59.33
CA GLU A 28 20.10 -16.99 58.75
C GLU A 28 20.08 -16.92 57.22
N CYS A 29 19.13 -17.62 56.57
CA CYS A 29 18.95 -17.54 55.11
C CYS A 29 18.52 -16.13 54.65
N ILE A 30 17.69 -15.42 55.43
CA ILE A 30 17.30 -14.02 55.13
C ILE A 30 18.53 -13.12 55.23
N VAL A 31 19.32 -13.21 56.30
CA VAL A 31 20.56 -12.42 56.46
C VAL A 31 21.55 -12.74 55.34
N GLN A 32 21.70 -14.02 54.97
CA GLN A 32 22.52 -14.43 53.85
C GLN A 32 22.01 -13.82 52.54
N PHE A 33 20.70 -13.89 52.25
CA PHE A 33 20.10 -13.31 51.05
C PHE A 33 20.26 -11.78 50.99
N GLU A 34 20.00 -11.07 52.09
CA GLU A 34 20.16 -9.62 52.19
C GLU A 34 21.62 -9.17 52.08
N SER A 35 22.57 -10.05 52.45
CA SER A 35 24.00 -9.81 52.27
C SER A 35 24.49 -10.03 50.82
N ILE A 36 23.68 -10.66 49.95
CA ILE A 36 24.03 -10.88 48.55
C ILE A 36 24.04 -9.52 47.84
N ARG A 37 25.23 -9.05 47.48
CA ARG A 37 25.39 -7.88 46.62
C ARG A 37 24.86 -8.19 45.23
N VAL A 38 23.84 -7.44 44.83
CA VAL A 38 23.28 -7.52 43.48
C VAL A 38 24.28 -6.94 42.48
N ASP A 39 24.81 -7.77 41.60
CA ASP A 39 25.67 -7.34 40.50
C ASP A 39 24.86 -6.53 39.47
N SER A 40 25.05 -5.21 39.46
CA SER A 40 24.37 -4.29 38.57
C SER A 40 24.58 -4.61 37.08
N VAL A 41 25.71 -5.22 36.71
CA VAL A 41 26.02 -5.61 35.33
C VAL A 41 25.18 -6.83 34.93
N ARG A 42 25.06 -7.83 35.81
CA ARG A 42 24.18 -8.98 35.59
C ARG A 42 22.71 -8.58 35.57
N VAL A 43 22.28 -7.65 36.42
CA VAL A 43 20.91 -7.11 36.38
C VAL A 43 20.62 -6.45 35.04
N ALA A 44 21.51 -5.59 34.54
CA ALA A 44 21.34 -4.93 33.25
C ALA A 44 21.19 -5.94 32.08
N LYS A 45 21.88 -7.09 32.14
CA LYS A 45 21.71 -8.17 31.18
C LYS A 45 20.32 -8.81 31.25
N LEU A 46 19.77 -8.99 32.47
CA LEU A 46 18.52 -9.70 32.72
C LEU A 46 17.26 -8.84 32.57
N THR A 47 17.32 -7.53 32.85
CA THR A 47 16.19 -6.60 32.72
C THR A 47 15.67 -6.47 31.28
N GLY A 48 16.44 -6.95 30.30
CA GLY A 48 16.07 -6.95 28.89
C GLY A 48 16.18 -5.56 28.26
N TRP A 49 16.29 -5.53 26.94
CA TRP A 49 16.60 -4.31 26.20
C TRP A 49 15.39 -3.84 25.40
N HIS A 50 14.52 -3.04 26.01
CA HIS A 50 13.28 -2.57 25.39
C HIS A 50 13.47 -1.26 24.63
N VAL A 51 12.79 -1.14 23.49
CA VAL A 51 12.72 0.10 22.71
C VAL A 51 11.27 0.40 22.34
N ALA A 52 10.90 1.67 22.37
CA ALA A 52 9.60 2.17 21.92
C ALA A 52 9.76 2.83 20.54
N ASN A 53 8.85 2.52 19.62
CA ASN A 53 8.83 3.17 18.30
C ASN A 53 8.02 4.48 18.32
N ARG A 54 7.94 5.18 17.17
CA ARG A 54 7.19 6.45 17.04
C ARG A 54 5.71 6.35 17.46
N ASN A 55 5.11 5.16 17.34
CA ASN A 55 3.71 4.90 17.65
C ASN A 55 3.52 4.26 19.05
N ALA A 56 4.50 4.41 19.94
CA ALA A 56 4.53 3.82 21.28
C ALA A 56 4.45 2.28 21.32
N GLY A 57 4.75 1.60 20.22
CA GLY A 57 4.90 0.14 20.18
C GLY A 57 6.22 -0.27 20.86
N SER A 58 6.13 -1.19 21.83
CA SER A 58 7.28 -1.71 22.59
C SER A 58 7.85 -2.99 21.97
N PHE A 59 9.16 -3.04 21.79
CA PHE A 59 9.89 -4.18 21.23
C PHE A 59 11.07 -4.55 22.12
N ARG A 60 11.21 -5.83 22.45
CA ARG A 60 12.38 -6.37 23.15
C ARG A 60 13.47 -6.74 22.14
N LEU A 61 14.68 -6.23 22.36
CA LEU A 61 15.86 -6.55 21.56
C LEU A 61 16.64 -7.71 22.21
N LYS A 62 16.98 -8.72 21.39
CA LYS A 62 17.86 -9.82 21.80
C LYS A 62 19.31 -9.35 21.62
N MET A 63 20.02 -9.14 22.73
CA MET A 63 21.42 -8.67 22.74
C MET A 63 22.28 -9.43 23.78
N GLY A 64 21.96 -10.69 24.04
CA GLY A 64 22.65 -11.51 25.04
C GLY A 64 24.10 -11.84 24.64
N ALA A 65 24.31 -12.34 23.42
CA ALA A 65 25.66 -12.61 22.92
C ALA A 65 26.43 -11.33 22.64
N VAL A 66 25.76 -10.27 22.19
CA VAL A 66 26.39 -8.95 22.09
C VAL A 66 26.93 -8.50 23.45
N PHE A 67 26.16 -8.68 24.51
CA PHE A 67 26.59 -8.35 25.88
C PHE A 67 27.77 -9.20 26.35
N ASP A 68 27.74 -10.50 26.09
CA ASP A 68 28.77 -11.43 26.54
C ASP A 68 30.10 -11.25 25.78
N VAL A 69 30.03 -10.99 24.47
CA VAL A 69 31.21 -10.94 23.59
C VAL A 69 31.77 -9.52 23.45
N LEU A 70 30.92 -8.52 23.20
CA LEU A 70 31.36 -7.13 22.97
C LEU A 70 31.33 -6.27 24.25
N GLY A 71 30.74 -6.80 25.32
CA GLY A 71 30.75 -6.22 26.65
C GLY A 71 29.66 -5.18 26.93
N PRO A 72 29.41 -4.85 28.22
CA PRO A 72 28.27 -4.03 28.64
C PRO A 72 28.26 -2.60 28.09
N ALA A 73 29.45 -2.02 27.86
CA ALA A 73 29.56 -0.67 27.32
C ALA A 73 29.10 -0.59 25.86
N PHE A 74 29.48 -1.56 25.03
CA PHE A 74 29.05 -1.64 23.65
C PHE A 74 27.54 -1.88 23.56
N THR A 75 27.00 -2.81 24.36
CA THR A 75 25.57 -3.13 24.36
C THR A 75 24.70 -1.95 24.77
N ARG A 76 25.11 -1.16 25.77
CA ARG A 76 24.40 0.07 26.16
C ARG A 76 24.38 1.10 25.04
N GLY A 77 25.53 1.35 24.40
CA GLY A 77 25.59 2.23 23.23
C GLY A 77 24.69 1.73 22.10
N LEU A 78 24.72 0.43 21.78
CA LEU A 78 23.84 -0.16 20.78
C LEU A 78 22.35 -0.01 21.12
N HIS A 79 22.00 -0.15 22.40
CA HIS A 79 20.62 0.01 22.88
C HIS A 79 20.15 1.45 22.73
N GLU A 80 20.95 2.43 23.16
CA GLU A 80 20.64 3.86 23.04
C GLU A 80 20.44 4.27 21.57
N GLU A 81 21.34 3.86 20.67
CA GLU A 81 21.19 4.14 19.24
C GLU A 81 19.98 3.43 18.63
N SER A 82 19.70 2.21 19.09
CA SER A 82 18.49 1.49 18.68
C SER A 82 17.22 2.18 19.16
N GLN A 83 17.22 2.84 20.33
CA GLN A 83 16.09 3.65 20.78
C GLN A 83 15.90 4.88 19.89
N ARG A 84 16.96 5.62 19.58
CA ARG A 84 16.89 6.78 18.67
C ARG A 84 16.40 6.38 17.27
N HIS A 85 16.92 5.28 16.75
CA HIS A 85 16.49 4.72 15.48
C HIS A 85 15.03 4.21 15.50
N ALA A 86 14.53 3.72 16.64
CA ALA A 86 13.13 3.31 16.78
C ALA A 86 12.14 4.49 16.72
N LEU A 87 12.52 5.64 17.27
CA LEU A 87 11.68 6.85 17.26
C LEU A 87 11.48 7.43 15.85
N THR A 88 12.36 7.14 14.89
CA THR A 88 12.22 7.57 13.50
C THR A 88 11.31 6.66 12.67
N HIS A 89 10.84 5.54 13.23
CA HIS A 89 10.08 4.51 12.53
C HIS A 89 8.71 4.22 13.16
N SER A 90 7.66 4.19 12.35
CA SER A 90 6.30 3.84 12.80
C SER A 90 6.11 2.34 13.11
N HIS A 91 6.98 1.46 12.59
CA HIS A 91 6.92 0.00 12.79
C HIS A 91 8.33 -0.61 12.95
N TYR A 92 8.77 -0.82 14.19
CA TYR A 92 10.15 -1.23 14.48
C TYR A 92 10.38 -2.75 14.57
N GLY A 93 9.32 -3.55 14.54
CA GLY A 93 9.43 -5.02 14.69
C GLY A 93 10.37 -5.70 13.68
N ASN A 94 10.48 -5.16 12.45
CA ASN A 94 11.44 -5.67 11.47
C ASN A 94 12.90 -5.44 11.89
N TYR A 95 13.20 -4.33 12.56
CA TYR A 95 14.55 -4.02 13.05
C TYR A 95 14.87 -4.73 14.36
N ALA A 96 13.86 -5.02 15.20
CA ALA A 96 14.07 -5.92 16.34
C ALA A 96 14.58 -7.30 15.89
N ASN A 97 14.05 -7.83 14.78
CA ASN A 97 14.57 -9.05 14.15
C ASN A 97 16.00 -8.87 13.60
N VAL A 98 16.35 -7.69 13.09
CA VAL A 98 17.72 -7.39 12.64
C VAL A 98 18.71 -7.46 13.80
N VAL A 99 18.38 -6.84 14.94
CA VAL A 99 19.23 -6.90 16.15
C VAL A 99 19.37 -8.34 16.64
N SER A 100 18.28 -9.13 16.64
CA SER A 100 18.35 -10.56 16.97
C SER A 100 19.26 -11.34 16.02
N ARG A 101 19.25 -11.03 14.72
CA ARG A 101 20.14 -11.68 13.74
C ARG A 101 21.60 -11.31 13.96
N PHE A 102 21.87 -10.06 14.31
CA PHE A 102 23.21 -9.62 14.68
C PHE A 102 23.70 -10.32 15.95
N ASP A 103 22.85 -10.46 16.98
CA ASP A 103 23.17 -11.23 18.19
C ASP A 103 23.50 -12.69 17.90
N ASP A 104 22.71 -13.33 17.04
CA ASP A 104 22.96 -14.72 16.63
C ASP A 104 24.26 -14.87 15.84
N PHE A 105 24.60 -13.89 15.00
CA PHE A 105 25.87 -13.87 14.28
C PHE A 105 27.05 -13.67 15.23
N VAL A 106 26.97 -12.75 16.19
CA VAL A 106 28.02 -12.53 17.19
C VAL A 106 28.26 -13.81 18.00
N ARG A 107 27.20 -14.51 18.42
CA ARG A 107 27.30 -15.82 19.09
C ARG A 107 28.03 -16.84 18.23
N TRP A 108 27.69 -16.92 16.94
CA TRP A 108 28.32 -17.86 16.02
C TRP A 108 29.78 -17.50 15.73
N TYR A 109 30.10 -16.21 15.63
CA TYR A 109 31.45 -15.74 15.36
C TYR A 109 32.39 -16.07 16.52
N ASP A 110 31.91 -15.92 17.76
CA ASP A 110 32.65 -16.21 18.99
C ASP A 110 32.87 -17.71 19.26
N GLY A 111 31.97 -18.57 18.76
CA GLY A 111 32.00 -20.01 19.03
C GLY A 111 33.16 -20.81 18.42
N ASP A 112 34.04 -20.18 17.63
CA ASP A 112 35.23 -20.83 17.06
C ASP A 112 36.44 -19.85 17.00
N PRO A 113 37.15 -19.65 18.13
CA PRO A 113 38.21 -18.65 18.25
C PRO A 113 39.56 -19.07 17.65
N LEU A 114 39.74 -20.34 17.25
CA LEU A 114 41.02 -20.84 16.75
C LEU A 114 41.35 -20.33 15.33
N GLU A 115 40.33 -19.91 14.56
CA GLU A 115 40.50 -19.36 13.20
C GLU A 115 40.13 -17.87 13.06
N LYS A 116 39.58 -17.24 14.10
CA LYS A 116 38.98 -15.89 14.00
C LYS A 116 39.53 -14.94 15.06
N GLN A 117 39.79 -13.70 14.66
CA GLN A 117 40.21 -12.65 15.58
C GLN A 117 39.09 -12.34 16.61
N PRO A 118 39.36 -12.39 17.92
CA PRO A 118 38.34 -12.14 18.94
C PRO A 118 37.67 -10.77 18.79
N LEU A 119 36.35 -10.77 18.92
CA LEU A 119 35.56 -9.54 18.84
C LEU A 119 35.83 -8.66 20.06
N SER A 120 36.15 -7.40 19.80
CA SER A 120 36.32 -6.38 20.83
C SER A 120 36.02 -5.00 20.25
N ARG A 121 35.78 -4.03 21.14
CA ARG A 121 35.56 -2.65 20.71
C ARG A 121 36.72 -2.09 19.86
N LYS A 122 37.95 -2.53 20.11
CA LYS A 122 39.14 -2.02 19.39
C LYS A 122 39.17 -2.51 17.94
N VAL A 123 38.91 -3.79 17.70
CA VAL A 123 38.93 -4.36 16.33
C VAL A 123 37.78 -3.85 15.47
N LEU A 124 36.66 -3.48 16.08
CA LEU A 124 35.53 -2.83 15.40
C LEU A 124 35.82 -1.39 14.95
N GLN A 125 36.99 -0.84 15.27
CA GLN A 125 37.47 0.46 14.80
C GLN A 125 38.55 0.33 13.70
N ASP A 126 38.85 -0.89 13.25
CA ASP A 126 39.72 -1.16 12.10
C ASP A 126 38.86 -1.30 10.82
N PRO A 127 39.01 -0.41 9.82
CA PRO A 127 38.24 -0.46 8.58
C PRO A 127 38.37 -1.78 7.80
N LEU A 128 39.54 -2.42 7.84
CA LEU A 128 39.75 -3.70 7.17
C LEU A 128 39.01 -4.82 7.88
N PHE A 129 39.07 -4.85 9.22
CA PHE A 129 38.31 -5.80 10.01
C PHE A 129 36.81 -5.64 9.81
N VAL A 130 36.29 -4.40 9.85
CA VAL A 130 34.85 -4.13 9.64
C VAL A 130 34.40 -4.56 8.26
N TYR A 131 35.21 -4.33 7.22
CA TYR A 131 34.95 -4.83 5.87
C TYR A 131 34.80 -6.36 5.87
N GLN A 132 35.79 -7.08 6.41
CA GLN A 132 35.77 -8.55 6.46
C GLN A 132 34.61 -9.08 7.31
N PHE A 133 34.33 -8.45 8.45
CA PHE A 133 33.25 -8.79 9.37
C PHE A 133 31.89 -8.80 8.68
N PHE A 134 31.56 -7.79 7.87
CA PHE A 134 30.28 -7.76 7.15
C PHE A 134 30.20 -8.78 6.01
N TRP A 135 31.32 -9.11 5.35
CA TRP A 135 31.35 -10.19 4.36
C TRP A 135 31.16 -11.57 5.03
N THR A 136 31.80 -11.81 6.17
CA THR A 136 31.58 -13.02 6.97
C THR A 136 30.12 -13.09 7.44
N PHE A 137 29.54 -11.97 7.87
CA PHE A 137 28.13 -11.91 8.26
C PHE A 137 27.20 -12.23 7.09
N GLN A 138 27.50 -11.73 5.88
CA GLN A 138 26.73 -12.05 4.68
C GLN A 138 26.76 -13.56 4.42
N ARG A 139 27.95 -14.16 4.38
CA ARG A 139 28.12 -15.59 4.14
C ARG A 139 27.38 -16.41 5.18
N TRP A 140 27.52 -16.08 6.47
CA TRP A 140 26.76 -16.73 7.53
C TRP A 140 25.24 -16.60 7.33
N HIS A 141 24.76 -15.42 6.95
CA HIS A 141 23.33 -15.15 6.76
C HIS A 141 22.74 -16.01 5.63
N PHE A 142 23.44 -16.14 4.50
CA PHE A 142 22.98 -16.89 3.33
C PHE A 142 23.37 -18.37 3.35
N GLU A 143 24.67 -18.71 3.44
CA GLU A 143 25.18 -20.09 3.35
C GLU A 143 24.76 -20.91 4.58
N GLY A 144 24.80 -20.30 5.77
CA GLY A 144 24.39 -20.96 7.01
C GLY A 144 22.89 -21.18 7.12
N TYR A 145 22.06 -20.68 6.19
CA TYR A 145 20.60 -20.80 6.29
C TYR A 145 20.13 -22.25 6.26
N SER A 146 20.59 -23.04 5.28
CA SER A 146 20.16 -24.44 5.10
C SER A 146 20.48 -25.31 6.32
N VAL A 147 21.63 -25.06 6.94
CA VAL A 147 22.05 -25.73 8.18
C VAL A 147 21.15 -25.36 9.35
N ARG A 148 20.72 -24.08 9.43
CA ARG A 148 19.82 -23.60 10.51
C ARG A 148 18.36 -23.98 10.29
N SER A 149 17.89 -24.09 9.05
CA SER A 149 16.46 -24.29 8.73
C SER A 149 16.08 -25.74 8.48
N GLN A 150 17.04 -26.67 8.38
CA GLN A 150 16.85 -28.09 8.07
C GLN A 150 15.98 -28.33 6.81
N THR A 151 15.92 -27.34 5.92
CA THR A 151 15.04 -27.32 4.74
C THR A 151 15.77 -26.65 3.59
N GLN A 152 15.62 -27.20 2.38
CA GLN A 152 16.20 -26.56 1.20
C GLN A 152 15.51 -25.20 0.95
N PRO A 153 16.30 -24.14 0.69
CA PRO A 153 15.74 -22.82 0.43
C PRO A 153 14.99 -22.80 -0.90
N MET A 154 13.66 -22.68 -0.85
CA MET A 154 12.85 -22.36 -2.03
C MET A 154 13.13 -20.92 -2.50
N GLU A 155 12.78 -20.59 -3.74
CA GLU A 155 12.98 -19.26 -4.35
C GLU A 155 12.45 -18.09 -3.49
N ARG A 156 11.26 -18.25 -2.88
CA ARG A 156 10.67 -17.29 -1.93
C ARG A 156 11.54 -17.05 -0.69
N VAL A 157 12.27 -18.07 -0.24
CA VAL A 157 13.12 -18.01 0.95
C VAL A 157 14.33 -17.12 0.65
N LEU A 158 14.96 -17.30 -0.51
CA LEU A 158 16.08 -16.45 -0.95
C LEU A 158 15.66 -14.98 -1.06
N ALA A 159 14.50 -14.70 -1.64
CA ALA A 159 13.93 -13.36 -1.70
C ALA A 159 13.71 -12.72 -0.33
N ASN A 160 13.28 -13.51 0.67
CA ASN A 160 13.15 -13.04 2.04
C ASN A 160 14.50 -12.78 2.71
N LEU A 161 15.48 -13.68 2.51
CA LEU A 161 16.83 -13.51 3.05
C LEU A 161 17.51 -12.26 2.49
N GLN A 162 17.36 -11.99 1.20
CA GLN A 162 17.87 -10.77 0.58
C GLN A 162 17.21 -9.50 1.15
N ARG A 163 15.88 -9.52 1.35
CA ARG A 163 15.16 -8.40 1.99
C ARG A 163 15.63 -8.15 3.43
N GLN A 164 15.90 -9.21 4.17
CA GLN A 164 16.46 -9.10 5.52
C GLN A 164 17.89 -8.54 5.48
N TRP A 165 18.71 -9.00 4.54
CA TRP A 165 20.10 -8.55 4.39
C TRP A 165 20.22 -7.06 4.07
N ILE A 166 19.41 -6.56 3.13
CA ILE A 166 19.35 -5.12 2.83
C ILE A 166 18.98 -4.31 4.09
N ARG A 167 18.05 -4.81 4.91
CA ARG A 167 17.70 -4.15 6.18
C ARG A 167 18.83 -4.20 7.20
N ILE A 168 19.57 -5.31 7.27
CA ILE A 168 20.77 -5.44 8.11
C ILE A 168 21.80 -4.38 7.72
N ILE A 169 22.10 -4.23 6.43
CA ILE A 169 23.07 -3.23 5.94
C ILE A 169 22.60 -1.81 6.21
N CYS A 170 21.33 -1.48 5.93
CA CYS A 170 20.79 -0.16 6.26
C CYS A 170 20.89 0.10 7.77
N TRP A 171 20.47 -0.85 8.60
CA TRP A 171 20.57 -0.74 10.06
C TRP A 171 22.02 -0.56 10.52
N ALA A 172 22.97 -1.34 9.98
CA ALA A 172 24.38 -1.24 10.35
C ALA A 172 24.96 0.14 10.01
N LYS A 173 24.68 0.67 8.81
CA LYS A 173 25.11 2.02 8.42
C LYS A 173 24.58 3.09 9.38
N PHE A 174 23.30 3.03 9.75
CA PHE A 174 22.66 4.04 10.60
C PHE A 174 22.94 3.89 12.09
N VAL A 175 23.00 2.66 12.61
CA VAL A 175 23.04 2.37 14.05
C VAL A 175 24.43 2.00 14.52
N LEU A 176 25.25 1.30 13.72
CA LEU A 176 26.60 0.90 14.13
C LEU A 176 27.65 1.91 13.69
N VAL A 177 27.63 2.32 12.42
CA VAL A 177 28.69 3.17 11.86
C VAL A 177 28.47 4.64 12.16
N ARG A 178 27.29 5.19 11.85
CA ARG A 178 27.01 6.62 12.07
C ARG A 178 27.09 7.05 13.53
N SER A 179 26.87 6.14 14.47
CA SER A 179 26.99 6.36 15.92
C SER A 179 28.41 6.19 16.46
N GLY A 180 29.36 5.70 15.65
CA GLY A 180 30.73 5.41 16.06
C GLY A 180 30.91 4.12 16.86
N LEU A 181 29.89 3.25 16.96
CA LEU A 181 30.06 1.92 17.56
C LEU A 181 31.01 1.04 16.72
N MET A 182 31.02 1.23 15.41
CA MET A 182 31.98 0.66 14.45
C MET A 182 32.50 1.76 13.52
N CYS A 183 33.70 1.62 12.97
CA CYS A 183 34.19 2.52 11.93
C CYS A 183 33.56 2.19 10.56
N LEU A 184 33.80 3.05 9.57
CA LEU A 184 33.46 2.75 8.17
C LEU A 184 34.31 1.57 7.66
N PRO A 185 33.74 0.66 6.83
CA PRO A 185 34.54 -0.37 6.19
C PRO A 185 35.50 0.23 5.17
N LEU A 186 36.60 -0.48 4.91
CA LEU A 186 37.62 -0.06 3.94
C LEU A 186 36.98 0.30 2.58
N GLY A 187 37.30 1.51 2.09
CA GLY A 187 36.81 2.04 0.80
C GLY A 187 35.30 2.30 0.74
N GLU A 188 34.60 2.32 1.89
CA GLU A 188 33.13 2.39 1.96
C GLU A 188 32.40 1.28 1.19
N VAL A 189 33.08 0.16 0.94
CA VAL A 189 32.52 -0.95 0.18
C VAL A 189 31.68 -1.83 1.11
N TRP A 190 30.39 -1.95 0.79
CA TRP A 190 29.45 -2.77 1.54
C TRP A 190 29.03 -4.01 0.74
N PRO A 191 28.85 -5.16 1.38
CA PRO A 191 28.20 -6.31 0.76
C PRO A 191 26.68 -6.05 0.64
N GLU A 192 26.23 -5.10 -0.18
CA GLU A 192 24.81 -4.69 -0.22
C GLU A 192 23.86 -5.78 -0.75
N GLY A 193 24.42 -6.78 -1.45
CA GLY A 193 23.69 -7.81 -2.17
C GLY A 193 22.88 -7.23 -3.34
N SER A 194 22.17 -8.10 -4.07
CA SER A 194 21.41 -7.66 -5.25
C SER A 194 19.97 -7.32 -4.92
N LYS A 195 19.55 -6.06 -5.18
CA LYS A 195 18.13 -5.67 -5.10
C LYS A 195 17.25 -6.51 -6.03
N LYS A 196 17.80 -7.06 -7.12
CA LYS A 196 17.08 -7.95 -8.06
C LYS A 196 16.69 -9.28 -7.42
N LEU A 197 17.50 -9.78 -6.48
CA LEU A 197 17.25 -11.04 -5.76
C LEU A 197 16.19 -10.92 -4.64
N THR A 198 15.59 -9.75 -4.42
CA THR A 198 14.49 -9.58 -3.45
C THR A 198 13.14 -10.10 -3.95
N ARG A 199 13.08 -10.59 -5.18
CA ARG A 199 11.86 -10.94 -5.92
C ARG A 199 11.89 -12.41 -6.34
N SER A 200 10.73 -13.00 -6.59
CA SER A 200 10.68 -14.21 -7.40
C SER A 200 11.22 -13.87 -8.80
N LEU A 201 12.00 -14.78 -9.40
CA LEU A 201 12.47 -14.77 -10.78
C LEU A 201 11.30 -14.55 -11.78
N ARG A 202 10.05 -14.83 -11.39
CA ARG A 202 8.86 -14.62 -12.21
C ARG A 202 8.17 -13.26 -12.02
N GLU A 203 8.71 -12.36 -11.20
CA GLU A 203 8.08 -11.08 -10.84
C GLU A 203 9.02 -9.86 -11.02
N VAL A 204 8.57 -8.87 -11.80
CA VAL A 204 9.24 -7.57 -11.98
C VAL A 204 8.31 -6.44 -11.56
N GLY A 205 8.32 -6.07 -10.28
CA GLY A 205 7.50 -4.99 -9.75
C GLY A 205 6.03 -5.40 -9.65
N HIS A 206 5.14 -4.73 -10.38
CA HIS A 206 3.74 -5.15 -10.52
C HIS A 206 3.51 -6.15 -11.67
N HIS A 207 4.57 -6.57 -12.36
CA HIS A 207 4.49 -7.45 -13.52
C HIS A 207 4.87 -8.89 -13.16
N ARG A 208 4.20 -9.86 -13.80
CA ARG A 208 4.48 -11.30 -13.67
C ARG A 208 4.48 -11.93 -15.06
N TYR A 209 5.22 -13.02 -15.26
CA TYR A 209 5.04 -13.86 -16.44
C TYR A 209 3.74 -14.67 -16.32
N ALA A 210 2.80 -14.47 -17.24
CA ALA A 210 1.68 -15.38 -17.50
C ALA A 210 2.23 -16.60 -18.25
N ASP A 211 1.95 -17.80 -17.73
CA ASP A 211 2.35 -19.10 -18.26
C ASP A 211 3.85 -19.32 -18.56
N GLY A 212 4.70 -18.37 -18.13
CA GLY A 212 6.16 -18.42 -18.31
C GLY A 212 6.67 -17.65 -19.54
N GLU A 213 5.78 -17.17 -20.41
CA GLU A 213 6.17 -16.63 -21.72
C GLU A 213 5.84 -15.14 -21.88
N ALA A 214 4.70 -14.66 -21.38
CA ALA A 214 4.25 -13.27 -21.59
C ALA A 214 4.25 -12.43 -20.30
N LEU A 215 4.87 -11.24 -20.33
CA LEU A 215 4.89 -10.34 -19.19
C LEU A 215 3.55 -9.60 -19.07
N VAL A 216 2.83 -9.79 -17.96
CA VAL A 216 1.52 -9.17 -17.66
C VAL A 216 1.59 -8.24 -16.45
N SER A 217 0.87 -7.13 -16.48
CA SER A 217 0.61 -6.29 -15.30
C SER A 217 -0.47 -6.90 -14.43
N GLN A 218 -0.19 -7.02 -13.13
CA GLN A 218 -1.12 -7.53 -12.11
C GLN A 218 -1.69 -6.42 -11.22
N LYS A 219 -1.65 -5.17 -11.70
CA LYS A 219 -2.08 -4.01 -10.92
C LYS A 219 -3.59 -3.87 -10.85
N LEU A 220 -4.29 -4.33 -11.89
CA LEU A 220 -5.75 -4.28 -12.01
C LEU A 220 -6.36 -5.64 -11.60
N LEU A 221 -7.69 -5.71 -11.55
CA LEU A 221 -8.44 -6.96 -11.45
C LEU A 221 -8.15 -7.89 -12.65
N THR A 222 -8.20 -7.33 -13.85
CA THR A 222 -7.87 -7.99 -15.11
C THR A 222 -6.37 -7.95 -15.36
N GLN A 223 -5.80 -9.07 -15.84
CA GLN A 223 -4.39 -9.10 -16.24
C GLN A 223 -4.23 -8.43 -17.60
N VAL A 224 -3.31 -7.46 -17.68
CA VAL A 224 -3.03 -6.70 -18.91
C VAL A 224 -1.67 -7.15 -19.47
N PRO A 225 -1.61 -7.81 -20.64
CA PRO A 225 -0.34 -8.19 -21.24
C PRO A 225 0.40 -6.96 -21.77
N LEU A 226 1.73 -6.93 -21.60
CA LEU A 226 2.53 -5.76 -21.95
C LEU A 226 2.77 -5.61 -23.46
N SER A 227 2.63 -6.71 -24.23
CA SER A 227 2.94 -6.79 -25.65
C SER A 227 1.70 -6.83 -26.56
N VAL A 228 0.50 -6.53 -26.05
CA VAL A 228 -0.69 -6.50 -26.91
C VAL A 228 -0.61 -5.27 -27.81
N THR A 229 -0.40 -5.51 -29.11
CA THR A 229 -0.51 -4.48 -30.15
C THR A 229 -1.37 -5.01 -31.28
N ASP A 230 -2.66 -4.78 -31.14
CA ASP A 230 -3.69 -4.80 -32.16
C ASP A 230 -4.86 -3.95 -31.59
N LYS A 231 -5.45 -3.05 -32.40
CA LYS A 231 -6.48 -2.12 -31.93
C LYS A 231 -7.72 -2.86 -31.44
N GLU A 232 -8.16 -3.89 -32.15
CA GLU A 232 -9.31 -4.71 -31.80
C GLU A 232 -9.02 -5.53 -30.53
N ALA A 233 -7.82 -6.11 -30.43
CA ALA A 233 -7.41 -6.82 -29.22
C ALA A 233 -7.35 -5.90 -27.98
N THR A 234 -7.00 -4.63 -28.17
CA THR A 234 -6.95 -3.62 -27.10
C THR A 234 -8.34 -3.17 -26.68
N GLU A 235 -9.26 -2.95 -27.62
CA GLU A 235 -10.67 -2.63 -27.33
C GLU A 235 -11.37 -3.77 -26.59
N LEU A 236 -11.13 -5.03 -26.99
CA LEU A 236 -11.62 -6.21 -26.28
C LEU A 236 -11.06 -6.29 -24.85
N LEU A 237 -9.78 -5.93 -24.66
CA LEU A 237 -9.17 -5.86 -23.34
C LEU A 237 -9.81 -4.77 -22.46
N PHE A 238 -10.12 -3.60 -23.01
CA PHE A 238 -10.76 -2.52 -22.26
C PHE A 238 -12.15 -2.91 -21.81
N LYS A 239 -12.95 -3.50 -22.71
CA LYS A 239 -14.26 -4.05 -22.38
C LYS A 239 -14.16 -5.11 -21.28
N ARG A 240 -13.16 -6.00 -21.36
CA ARG A 240 -12.91 -7.00 -20.32
C ARG A 240 -12.58 -6.38 -18.96
N ILE A 241 -11.80 -5.30 -18.92
CA ILE A 241 -11.48 -4.56 -17.68
C ILE A 241 -12.76 -4.03 -17.03
N GLU A 242 -13.65 -3.45 -17.82
CA GLU A 242 -14.95 -2.96 -17.39
C GLU A 242 -15.88 -4.09 -16.91
N ASP A 243 -16.02 -5.15 -17.70
CA ASP A 243 -16.86 -6.31 -17.39
C ASP A 243 -16.41 -7.01 -16.09
N ASP A 244 -15.11 -7.23 -15.92
CA ASP A 244 -14.54 -7.83 -14.71
C ASP A 244 -14.80 -6.95 -13.48
N PHE A 245 -14.67 -5.63 -13.61
CA PHE A 245 -14.97 -4.68 -12.54
C PHE A 245 -16.45 -4.70 -12.18
N ASN A 246 -17.33 -4.56 -13.16
CA ASN A 246 -18.78 -4.55 -12.98
C ASN A 246 -19.28 -5.86 -12.36
N LYS A 247 -18.73 -7.00 -12.76
CA LYS A 247 -19.04 -8.30 -12.15
C LYS A 247 -18.71 -8.34 -10.66
N VAL A 248 -17.56 -7.80 -10.25
CA VAL A 248 -17.16 -7.72 -8.83
C VAL A 248 -18.05 -6.73 -8.07
N VAL A 249 -18.34 -5.57 -8.64
CA VAL A 249 -19.21 -4.55 -8.00
C VAL A 249 -20.62 -5.09 -7.80
N LEU A 250 -21.21 -5.71 -8.82
CA LEU A 250 -22.55 -6.31 -8.76
C LEU A 250 -22.60 -7.47 -7.76
N TRP A 251 -21.57 -8.33 -7.74
CA TRP A 251 -21.45 -9.37 -6.71
C TRP A 251 -21.43 -8.76 -5.30
N ALA A 252 -20.59 -7.74 -5.08
CA ALA A 252 -20.46 -7.11 -3.77
C ALA A 252 -21.77 -6.47 -3.33
N ARG A 253 -22.45 -5.78 -4.26
CA ARG A 253 -23.77 -5.18 -4.02
C ARG A 253 -24.81 -6.22 -3.63
N ARG A 254 -24.90 -7.35 -4.34
CA ARG A 254 -25.82 -8.43 -3.98
C ARG A 254 -25.56 -9.00 -2.58
N GLN A 255 -24.30 -9.09 -2.14
CA GLN A 255 -24.01 -9.50 -0.75
C GLN A 255 -24.47 -8.45 0.28
N ILE A 256 -24.33 -7.17 -0.04
CA ILE A 256 -24.83 -6.06 0.78
C ILE A 256 -26.36 -6.11 0.88
N ASP A 257 -27.06 -6.30 -0.24
CA ASP A 257 -28.52 -6.39 -0.25
C ASP A 257 -29.02 -7.61 0.53
N ARG A 258 -28.33 -8.76 0.43
CA ARG A 258 -28.61 -9.95 1.27
C ARG A 258 -28.44 -9.64 2.77
N THR A 259 -27.42 -8.88 3.12
CA THR A 259 -27.14 -8.45 4.52
C THR A 259 -28.27 -7.55 5.02
N ALA A 260 -28.67 -6.54 4.24
CA ALA A 260 -29.77 -5.64 4.58
C ALA A 260 -31.12 -6.40 4.71
N HIS A 261 -31.41 -7.30 3.78
CA HIS A 261 -32.63 -8.11 3.82
C HIS A 261 -32.72 -8.97 5.08
N ARG A 262 -31.61 -9.60 5.48
CA ARG A 262 -31.55 -10.40 6.71
C ARG A 262 -31.68 -9.55 7.97
N LEU A 263 -31.09 -8.35 7.98
CA LEU A 263 -31.20 -7.43 9.11
C LEU A 263 -32.68 -7.07 9.36
N ASN A 264 -33.42 -6.79 8.29
CA ASN A 264 -34.87 -6.53 8.33
C ASN A 264 -35.71 -7.76 8.70
N ALA A 265 -35.13 -8.96 8.73
CA ALA A 265 -35.81 -10.20 9.11
C ALA A 265 -35.60 -10.58 10.57
N ILE A 266 -34.67 -9.94 11.29
CA ILE A 266 -34.36 -10.27 12.68
C ILE A 266 -35.57 -10.07 13.59
N ASP A 267 -36.31 -8.96 13.46
CA ASP A 267 -37.48 -8.69 14.29
C ASP A 267 -38.56 -9.77 14.13
N ARG A 268 -38.84 -10.16 12.88
CA ARG A 268 -39.76 -11.27 12.58
C ARG A 268 -39.30 -12.61 13.15
N ALA A 269 -37.98 -12.85 13.22
CA ALA A 269 -37.44 -14.04 13.87
C ALA A 269 -37.62 -13.96 15.40
N CYS A 270 -37.46 -12.78 15.99
CA CYS A 270 -37.67 -12.57 17.42
C CYS A 270 -39.14 -12.75 17.81
N GLU A 271 -40.08 -12.25 17.02
CA GLU A 271 -41.52 -12.43 17.23
C GLU A 271 -41.95 -13.91 17.23
N LYS A 272 -41.29 -14.74 16.41
CA LYS A 272 -41.58 -16.18 16.30
C LYS A 272 -40.88 -17.01 17.37
N GLY A 273 -39.70 -16.60 17.83
CA GLY A 273 -38.88 -17.36 18.76
C GLY A 273 -39.35 -17.23 20.21
N ASP A 274 -39.13 -18.28 21.00
CA ASP A 274 -39.30 -18.24 22.45
C ASP A 274 -38.00 -17.71 23.10
N LEU A 275 -38.13 -16.86 24.12
CA LEU A 275 -36.96 -16.37 24.86
C LEU A 275 -36.40 -17.48 25.76
N ILE A 276 -35.11 -17.82 25.61
CA ILE A 276 -34.44 -18.83 26.43
C ILE A 276 -33.93 -18.16 27.72
N THR A 277 -34.54 -18.49 28.84
CA THR A 277 -34.14 -18.06 30.20
C THR A 277 -33.50 -19.21 30.99
N LEU A 278 -32.87 -18.89 32.12
CA LEU A 278 -32.23 -19.90 32.97
C LEU A 278 -33.27 -20.90 33.49
N GLY A 279 -33.22 -22.15 33.02
CA GLY A 279 -34.14 -23.22 33.44
C GLY A 279 -35.38 -23.41 32.57
N SER A 280 -35.65 -22.52 31.60
CA SER A 280 -36.75 -22.70 30.65
C SER A 280 -36.32 -23.56 29.47
N ARG A 281 -37.06 -24.64 29.20
CA ARG A 281 -37.03 -25.33 27.90
C ARG A 281 -38.05 -24.67 26.98
N ILE A 282 -37.77 -24.64 25.67
CA ILE A 282 -38.77 -24.27 24.67
C ILE A 282 -40.02 -25.17 24.86
N SER A 283 -41.21 -24.65 24.57
CA SER A 283 -42.47 -25.38 24.74
C SER A 283 -42.40 -26.79 24.13
N SER A 284 -43.05 -27.77 24.78
CA SER A 284 -43.00 -29.19 24.38
C SER A 284 -43.47 -29.45 22.94
N ARG A 285 -44.29 -28.56 22.36
CA ARG A 285 -44.75 -28.62 20.97
C ARG A 285 -43.69 -28.19 19.94
N ALA A 286 -42.72 -27.37 20.34
CA ALA A 286 -41.67 -26.85 19.47
C ALA A 286 -40.30 -27.56 19.67
N TYR A 287 -40.21 -28.46 20.65
CA TYR A 287 -39.01 -29.24 20.93
C TYR A 287 -38.60 -30.08 19.71
N GLY A 288 -37.41 -29.83 19.16
CA GLY A 288 -36.91 -30.51 17.96
C GLY A 288 -37.27 -29.87 16.61
N GLN A 289 -37.95 -28.71 16.59
CA GLN A 289 -38.23 -27.94 15.36
C GLN A 289 -37.07 -26.98 15.01
N PRO A 290 -36.27 -27.23 13.96
CA PRO A 290 -35.04 -26.46 13.71
C PRO A 290 -35.26 -24.96 13.47
N ALA A 291 -36.33 -24.59 12.75
CA ALA A 291 -36.64 -23.19 12.45
C ALA A 291 -37.07 -22.39 13.70
N MET A 292 -37.86 -23.02 14.57
CA MET A 292 -38.28 -22.41 15.83
C MET A 292 -37.11 -22.28 16.80
N ALA A 293 -36.25 -23.31 16.86
CA ALA A 293 -35.02 -23.28 17.64
C ALA A 293 -34.10 -22.13 17.19
N MET A 294 -33.86 -21.96 15.88
CA MET A 294 -33.05 -20.84 15.37
C MET A 294 -33.65 -19.48 15.72
N SER A 295 -34.97 -19.31 15.54
CA SER A 295 -35.68 -18.07 15.89
C SER A 295 -35.55 -17.74 17.38
N SER A 296 -35.64 -18.75 18.24
CA SER A 296 -35.46 -18.62 19.71
C SER A 296 -34.02 -18.26 20.09
N LEU A 297 -33.02 -18.84 19.41
CA LEU A 297 -31.61 -18.47 19.59
C LEU A 297 -31.34 -17.02 19.19
N VAL A 298 -31.86 -16.58 18.03
CA VAL A 298 -31.77 -15.19 17.55
C VAL A 298 -32.38 -14.24 18.57
N ARG A 299 -33.61 -14.51 19.03
CA ARG A 299 -34.28 -13.70 20.05
C ARG A 299 -33.46 -13.59 21.33
N THR A 300 -32.96 -14.73 21.81
CA THR A 300 -32.19 -14.79 23.06
C THR A 300 -30.90 -13.96 22.98
N VAL A 301 -30.16 -14.05 21.87
CA VAL A 301 -28.95 -13.22 21.71
C VAL A 301 -29.31 -11.74 21.58
N LYS A 302 -30.37 -11.40 20.83
CA LYS A 302 -30.80 -10.01 20.64
C LYS A 302 -31.24 -9.36 21.96
N GLU A 303 -32.15 -10.00 22.69
CA GLU A 303 -32.79 -9.41 23.87
C GLU A 303 -31.92 -9.53 25.12
N THR A 304 -31.31 -10.69 25.38
CA THR A 304 -30.54 -10.93 26.62
C THR A 304 -29.10 -10.41 26.55
N HIS A 305 -28.53 -10.37 25.34
CA HIS A 305 -27.11 -10.02 25.14
C HIS A 305 -26.93 -8.82 24.21
N ASN A 306 -27.96 -7.99 24.03
CA ASN A 306 -27.92 -6.79 23.18
C ASN A 306 -27.37 -7.08 21.77
N GLY A 307 -27.68 -8.25 21.22
CA GLY A 307 -27.29 -8.68 19.89
C GLY A 307 -25.91 -9.33 19.75
N PHE A 308 -25.06 -9.37 20.79
CA PHE A 308 -23.75 -10.05 20.70
C PHE A 308 -23.23 -10.57 22.04
N THR A 309 -22.62 -11.75 22.01
CA THR A 309 -21.88 -12.33 23.14
C THR A 309 -20.85 -13.34 22.65
N ILE A 310 -19.97 -13.82 23.53
CA ILE A 310 -19.11 -14.97 23.23
C ILE A 310 -19.88 -16.25 23.54
N ILE A 311 -19.98 -17.14 22.55
CA ILE A 311 -20.57 -18.47 22.73
C ILE A 311 -19.42 -19.47 22.90
N ASP A 312 -19.08 -19.75 24.15
CA ASP A 312 -18.16 -20.83 24.52
C ASP A 312 -18.85 -22.20 24.52
N GLN A 313 -18.09 -23.25 24.85
CA GLN A 313 -18.60 -24.62 24.86
C GLN A 313 -19.70 -24.83 25.91
N THR A 314 -19.62 -24.15 27.05
CA THR A 314 -20.59 -24.26 28.14
C THR A 314 -21.90 -23.59 27.78
N MET A 315 -21.85 -22.37 27.26
CA MET A 315 -23.02 -21.66 26.74
C MET A 315 -23.66 -22.42 25.59
N ARG A 316 -22.86 -22.93 24.65
CA ARG A 316 -23.35 -23.77 23.55
C ARG A 316 -24.09 -25.00 24.07
N GLY A 317 -23.54 -25.70 25.06
CA GLY A 317 -24.20 -26.86 25.68
C GLY A 317 -25.55 -26.50 26.30
N ARG A 318 -25.64 -25.36 27.00
CA ARG A 318 -26.90 -24.85 27.56
C ARG A 318 -27.93 -24.54 26.49
N LEU A 319 -27.53 -23.83 25.43
CA LEU A 319 -28.41 -23.47 24.32
C LEU A 319 -28.94 -24.71 23.59
N VAL A 320 -28.08 -25.69 23.31
CA VAL A 320 -28.48 -26.97 22.69
C VAL A 320 -29.44 -27.74 23.60
N SER A 321 -29.20 -27.76 24.92
CA SER A 321 -30.12 -28.40 25.87
C SER A 321 -31.47 -27.68 25.97
N ALA A 322 -31.50 -26.36 25.81
CA ALA A 322 -32.73 -25.57 25.88
C ALA A 322 -33.58 -25.72 24.60
N THR A 323 -32.93 -25.80 23.44
CA THR A 323 -33.60 -25.95 22.15
C THR A 323 -33.92 -27.41 21.79
N GLY A 324 -33.18 -28.36 22.37
CA GLY A 324 -33.27 -29.77 22.00
C GLY A 324 -32.70 -30.07 20.60
N THR A 325 -31.95 -29.15 19.99
CA THR A 325 -31.43 -29.29 18.63
C THR A 325 -30.03 -28.68 18.51
N SER A 326 -29.11 -29.40 17.86
CA SER A 326 -27.78 -28.87 17.51
C SER A 326 -27.89 -27.79 16.45
N PHE A 327 -27.08 -26.74 16.55
CA PHE A 327 -27.08 -25.63 15.59
C PHE A 327 -25.65 -25.23 15.21
N SER A 328 -25.47 -24.69 14.01
CA SER A 328 -24.20 -24.09 13.58
C SER A 328 -24.07 -22.67 14.16
N THR A 329 -22.93 -22.34 14.78
CA THR A 329 -22.67 -20.97 15.25
C THR A 329 -22.53 -19.99 14.08
N ALA A 330 -22.05 -20.46 12.92
CA ALA A 330 -21.96 -19.64 11.72
C ALA A 330 -23.37 -19.27 11.21
N ASP A 331 -24.29 -20.22 11.21
CA ASP A 331 -25.67 -20.00 10.77
C ASP A 331 -26.40 -19.06 11.73
N LEU A 332 -26.20 -19.22 13.04
CA LEU A 332 -26.76 -18.29 14.03
C LEU A 332 -26.19 -16.88 13.83
N ALA A 333 -24.88 -16.75 13.58
CA ALA A 333 -24.22 -15.47 13.35
C ALA A 333 -24.75 -14.81 12.07
N GLU A 334 -25.02 -15.60 11.04
CA GLU A 334 -25.59 -15.14 9.78
C GLU A 334 -27.05 -14.66 9.94
N ASN A 335 -27.86 -15.35 10.75
CA ASN A 335 -29.24 -14.94 11.06
C ASN A 335 -29.29 -13.67 11.94
N LEU A 336 -28.28 -13.44 12.78
CA LEU A 336 -28.12 -12.21 13.55
C LEU A 336 -27.38 -11.11 12.78
N VAL A 337 -26.93 -11.40 11.56
CA VAL A 337 -26.17 -10.47 10.71
C VAL A 337 -24.93 -9.94 11.43
N LEU A 338 -24.26 -10.80 12.19
CA LEU A 338 -23.03 -10.43 12.88
C LEU A 338 -21.94 -10.05 11.86
N PRO A 339 -21.11 -9.04 12.17
CA PRO A 339 -20.15 -8.50 11.22
C PRO A 339 -18.94 -9.43 11.09
N SER A 340 -19.13 -10.57 10.43
CA SER A 340 -18.04 -11.50 10.12
C SER A 340 -17.11 -10.90 9.08
N LYS A 341 -15.88 -11.42 8.97
CA LYS A 341 -14.94 -11.04 7.91
C LYS A 341 -15.51 -11.27 6.50
N TYR A 342 -16.47 -12.17 6.33
CA TYR A 342 -17.12 -12.45 5.05
C TYR A 342 -18.27 -11.48 4.75
N ALA A 343 -18.97 -10.97 5.77
CA ALA A 343 -19.97 -9.92 5.61
C ALA A 343 -19.32 -8.55 5.36
N ILE A 344 -18.20 -8.26 6.02
CA ILE A 344 -17.48 -7.00 5.88
C ILE A 344 -16.74 -6.89 4.54
N ALA A 345 -16.18 -7.99 4.02
CA ALA A 345 -15.36 -7.94 2.82
C ALA A 345 -16.07 -7.34 1.59
N PRO A 346 -17.30 -7.75 1.23
CA PRO A 346 -18.08 -7.14 0.15
C PRO A 346 -18.34 -5.65 0.36
N ILE A 347 -18.68 -5.23 1.59
CA ILE A 347 -18.91 -3.81 1.92
C ILE A 347 -17.67 -2.97 1.63
N ALA A 348 -16.50 -3.42 2.11
CA ALA A 348 -15.24 -2.70 1.88
C ALA A 348 -14.86 -2.66 0.39
N ILE A 349 -15.08 -3.77 -0.34
CA ILE A 349 -14.85 -3.85 -1.79
C ILE A 349 -15.72 -2.85 -2.54
N TRP A 350 -17.02 -2.83 -2.25
CA TRP A 350 -17.97 -1.97 -2.91
C TRP A 350 -17.69 -0.48 -2.63
N LEU A 351 -17.42 -0.12 -1.36
CA LEU A 351 -17.08 1.26 -0.99
C LEU A 351 -15.84 1.79 -1.71
N VAL A 352 -14.80 0.97 -1.86
CA VAL A 352 -13.58 1.34 -2.60
C VAL A 352 -13.85 1.46 -4.11
N ALA A 353 -14.74 0.64 -4.65
CA ALA A 353 -15.14 0.72 -6.05
C ALA A 353 -15.88 2.03 -6.35
N GLN A 354 -16.79 2.46 -5.47
CA GLN A 354 -17.56 3.69 -5.63
C GLN A 354 -16.74 4.95 -5.33
N HIS A 355 -15.85 4.88 -4.33
CA HIS A 355 -15.01 5.99 -3.90
C HIS A 355 -13.53 5.59 -3.95
N PRO A 356 -12.92 5.49 -5.15
CA PRO A 356 -11.53 5.08 -5.32
C PRO A 356 -10.52 6.06 -4.71
N VAL A 357 -10.99 7.19 -4.18
CA VAL A 357 -10.20 8.10 -3.36
C VAL A 357 -9.81 7.46 -2.01
N LEU A 358 -10.63 6.53 -1.48
CA LEU A 358 -10.44 5.82 -0.21
C LEU A 358 -9.41 4.70 -0.32
N THR A 359 -8.28 4.84 0.37
CA THR A 359 -7.19 3.85 0.33
C THR A 359 -7.50 2.69 1.26
N ASP A 360 -6.94 1.50 0.99
CA ASP A 360 -7.06 0.34 1.88
C ASP A 360 -6.74 0.71 3.34
N ALA A 361 -5.67 1.48 3.54
CA ALA A 361 -5.22 1.90 4.87
C ALA A 361 -6.16 2.93 5.51
N SER A 362 -6.68 3.89 4.74
CA SER A 362 -7.56 4.94 5.26
C SER A 362 -8.96 4.40 5.57
N LEU A 363 -9.48 3.49 4.74
CA LEU A 363 -10.80 2.87 4.94
C LEU A 363 -10.78 1.89 6.11
N LEU A 364 -9.88 0.91 6.09
CA LEU A 364 -9.80 -0.10 7.17
C LEU A 364 -9.36 0.53 8.51
N GLY A 365 -8.58 1.61 8.46
CA GLY A 365 -8.16 2.37 9.64
C GLY A 365 -9.15 3.45 10.09
N CYS A 366 -10.33 3.57 9.47
CA CYS A 366 -11.30 4.61 9.78
C CYS A 366 -11.79 4.52 11.23
N GLU A 367 -11.70 5.64 11.97
CA GLU A 367 -12.24 5.78 13.32
C GLU A 367 -13.61 6.44 13.19
N LEU A 368 -14.68 5.71 13.50
CA LEU A 368 -16.05 6.22 13.51
C LEU A 368 -16.27 7.18 14.69
N PHE A 369 -15.70 6.84 15.85
CA PHE A 369 -15.78 7.63 17.07
C PHE A 369 -14.40 8.12 17.52
N ASP A 370 -14.37 9.31 18.12
CA ASP A 370 -13.21 9.77 18.86
C ASP A 370 -13.10 9.10 20.24
N ARG A 371 -12.05 9.43 20.98
CA ARG A 371 -11.79 8.87 22.33
C ARG A 371 -12.87 9.24 23.36
N ASN A 372 -13.64 10.29 23.10
CA ASN A 372 -14.64 10.83 24.02
C ASN A 372 -16.06 10.29 23.71
N GLY A 373 -16.24 9.45 22.69
CA GLY A 373 -17.57 8.98 22.31
C GLY A 373 -18.24 9.77 21.19
N LYS A 374 -17.63 10.84 20.69
CA LYS A 374 -18.23 11.67 19.65
C LYS A 374 -18.07 11.00 18.29
N ARG A 375 -19.16 10.93 17.50
CA ARG A 375 -19.15 10.42 16.13
C ARG A 375 -18.46 11.46 15.23
N THR A 376 -17.22 11.17 14.82
CA THR A 376 -16.39 12.07 14.00
C THR A 376 -16.02 11.48 12.65
N GLY A 377 -16.05 10.16 12.50
CA GLY A 377 -15.65 9.50 11.26
C GLY A 377 -16.71 9.48 10.17
N PHE A 378 -17.96 9.71 10.53
CA PHE A 378 -19.08 9.83 9.59
C PHE A 378 -20.04 10.89 10.09
N VAL A 379 -20.16 11.98 9.33
CA VAL A 379 -20.89 13.19 9.70
C VAL A 379 -21.82 13.62 8.57
N HIS A 380 -22.93 14.26 8.92
CA HIS A 380 -23.84 14.84 7.94
C HIS A 380 -23.59 16.35 7.88
N THR A 381 -23.39 16.86 6.68
CA THR A 381 -23.14 18.27 6.39
C THR A 381 -24.17 18.76 5.38
N ASP A 382 -24.23 20.08 5.16
CA ASP A 382 -25.10 20.67 4.14
C ASP A 382 -24.76 20.17 2.71
N SER A 383 -23.51 19.73 2.50
CA SER A 383 -23.03 19.15 1.24
C SER A 383 -23.25 17.64 1.13
N GLY A 384 -23.91 17.01 2.10
CA GLY A 384 -24.20 15.58 2.15
C GLY A 384 -23.47 14.83 3.26
N SER A 385 -23.52 13.50 3.20
CA SER A 385 -22.84 12.62 4.15
C SER A 385 -21.35 12.53 3.84
N VAL A 386 -20.51 12.74 4.86
CA VAL A 386 -19.05 12.81 4.72
C VAL A 386 -18.39 11.74 5.58
N LEU A 387 -17.47 10.97 4.98
CA LEU A 387 -16.57 10.07 5.68
C LEU A 387 -15.23 10.75 5.93
N VAL A 388 -14.83 10.84 7.20
CA VAL A 388 -13.58 11.49 7.62
C VAL A 388 -12.53 10.42 7.92
N VAL A 389 -11.48 10.37 7.10
CA VAL A 389 -10.41 9.37 7.20
C VAL A 389 -9.04 9.99 7.39
N LYS A 390 -8.10 9.28 8.03
CA LYS A 390 -6.71 9.74 8.23
C LYS A 390 -5.79 9.21 7.13
N LYS A 391 -4.98 10.08 6.50
CA LYS A 391 -3.90 9.65 5.61
C LYS A 391 -2.61 9.38 6.40
N ASN A 392 -2.26 8.11 6.59
CA ASN A 392 -1.08 7.68 7.34
C ASN A 392 0.26 8.29 6.87
N ARG A 393 0.37 8.73 5.61
CA ARG A 393 1.61 9.31 5.06
C ARG A 393 1.73 10.83 5.21
N LYS A 394 0.62 11.54 5.47
CA LYS A 394 0.58 13.01 5.61
C LYS A 394 0.16 13.47 7.01
N GLY A 395 -0.42 12.60 7.84
CA GLY A 395 -0.98 12.97 9.14
C GLY A 395 -2.24 13.83 9.06
N SER A 396 -2.64 14.25 7.86
CA SER A 396 -3.82 15.07 7.61
C SER A 396 -5.10 14.23 7.53
N GLN A 397 -6.20 14.80 8.00
CA GLN A 397 -7.55 14.28 7.76
C GLN A 397 -7.92 14.49 6.28
N GLN A 398 -8.76 13.61 5.76
CA GLN A 398 -9.36 13.71 4.45
C GLN A 398 -10.85 13.48 4.60
N GLU A 399 -11.63 14.44 4.10
CA GLU A 399 -13.07 14.36 3.99
C GLU A 399 -13.45 13.79 2.63
N VAL A 400 -14.33 12.80 2.62
CA VAL A 400 -14.83 12.16 1.40
C VAL A 400 -16.35 12.30 1.41
N ILE A 401 -16.86 13.12 0.50
CA ILE A 401 -18.30 13.25 0.26
C ILE A 401 -18.79 11.95 -0.36
N LEU A 402 -19.81 11.35 0.26
CA LEU A 402 -20.39 10.08 -0.15
C LEU A 402 -21.63 10.30 -1.00
N SER A 403 -21.89 9.39 -1.93
CA SER A 403 -23.22 9.29 -2.55
C SER A 403 -24.24 8.85 -1.50
N GLU A 404 -25.53 9.12 -1.74
CA GLU A 404 -26.62 8.65 -0.87
C GLU A 404 -26.58 7.13 -0.69
N GLU A 405 -26.29 6.41 -1.77
CA GLU A 405 -26.16 4.96 -1.75
C GLU A 405 -24.99 4.53 -0.85
N ALA A 406 -23.82 5.16 -0.97
CA ALA A 406 -22.67 4.84 -0.12
C ALA A 406 -22.90 5.21 1.34
N ALA A 407 -23.60 6.31 1.62
CA ALA A 407 -24.04 6.67 2.95
C ALA A 407 -24.95 5.60 3.56
N SER A 408 -25.92 5.07 2.79
CA SER A 408 -26.80 3.99 3.26
C SER A 408 -26.04 2.70 3.59
N VAL A 409 -25.00 2.37 2.81
CA VAL A 409 -24.14 1.19 3.06
C VAL A 409 -23.29 1.38 4.31
N ILE A 410 -22.81 2.61 4.57
CA ILE A 410 -22.10 2.93 5.82
C ILE A 410 -23.05 2.83 7.01
N GLU A 411 -24.28 3.33 6.91
CA GLU A 411 -25.27 3.19 7.98
C GLU A 411 -25.62 1.72 8.25
N LEU A 412 -25.79 0.89 7.22
CA LEU A 412 -25.93 -0.56 7.37
C LEU A 412 -24.75 -1.17 8.13
N LEU A 413 -23.52 -0.82 7.77
CA LEU A 413 -22.32 -1.28 8.45
C LEU A 413 -22.29 -0.86 9.93
N ILE A 414 -22.74 0.36 10.23
CA ILE A 414 -22.82 0.87 11.59
C ILE A 414 -23.87 0.09 12.39
N GLN A 415 -25.04 -0.17 11.81
CA GLN A 415 -26.09 -0.98 12.45
C GLN A 415 -25.59 -2.38 12.79
N ILE A 416 -25.01 -3.11 11.82
CA ILE A 416 -24.55 -4.49 12.07
C ILE A 416 -23.35 -4.56 13.03
N THR A 417 -22.55 -3.49 13.14
CA THR A 417 -21.43 -3.44 14.10
C THR A 417 -21.83 -2.95 15.49
N THR A 418 -23.03 -2.41 15.67
CA THR A 418 -23.48 -1.81 16.95
C THR A 418 -23.48 -2.79 18.13
N PRO A 419 -23.97 -4.04 18.00
CA PRO A 419 -23.91 -5.01 19.09
C PRO A 419 -22.48 -5.32 19.56
N VAL A 420 -21.60 -5.59 18.59
CA VAL A 420 -20.18 -5.91 18.86
C VAL A 420 -19.45 -4.71 19.44
N ARG A 421 -19.79 -3.51 18.98
CA ARG A 421 -19.24 -2.25 19.48
C ARG A 421 -19.61 -2.01 20.94
N SER A 422 -20.86 -2.29 21.30
CA SER A 422 -21.35 -2.15 22.69
C SER A 422 -20.60 -3.10 23.61
N TYR A 423 -20.43 -4.37 23.21
CA TYR A 423 -19.63 -5.36 23.93
C TYR A 423 -18.17 -4.89 24.16
N LEU A 424 -17.50 -4.39 23.12
CA LEU A 424 -16.12 -3.89 23.25
C LEU A 424 -16.03 -2.68 24.20
N LYS A 425 -17.02 -1.78 24.15
CA LYS A 425 -17.08 -0.60 25.03
C LYS A 425 -17.24 -1.01 26.50
N GLU A 426 -18.09 -2.00 26.79
CA GLU A 426 -18.27 -2.56 28.14
C GLU A 426 -16.99 -3.23 28.67
N LYS A 427 -16.21 -3.86 27.78
CA LYS A 427 -14.91 -4.47 28.10
C LYS A 427 -13.76 -3.46 28.22
N GLY A 428 -13.98 -2.19 27.89
CA GLY A 428 -12.91 -1.17 27.85
C GLY A 428 -11.93 -1.34 26.69
N ASP A 429 -12.31 -2.05 25.61
CA ASP A 429 -11.47 -2.25 24.42
C ASP A 429 -11.66 -1.12 23.40
N ASP A 430 -10.60 -0.37 23.15
CA ASP A 430 -10.55 0.80 22.26
C ASP A 430 -10.94 0.53 20.79
N GLY A 431 -11.02 -0.73 20.38
CA GLY A 431 -11.51 -1.20 19.09
C GLY A 431 -12.96 -0.79 18.81
N TRP A 432 -13.77 -0.52 19.85
CA TRP A 432 -15.14 -0.01 19.71
C TRP A 432 -15.23 1.30 18.92
N ARG A 433 -14.13 2.01 18.70
CA ARG A 433 -14.11 3.27 17.92
C ARG A 433 -14.02 3.08 16.41
N ARG A 434 -13.66 1.88 15.92
CA ARG A 434 -13.38 1.64 14.49
C ARG A 434 -14.64 1.48 13.65
N LEU A 435 -14.63 1.96 12.40
CA LEU A 435 -15.75 1.74 11.47
C LEU A 435 -15.96 0.24 11.21
N PHE A 436 -14.88 -0.48 10.90
CA PHE A 436 -14.91 -1.92 10.69
C PHE A 436 -14.53 -2.67 11.96
N ILE A 437 -15.45 -3.46 12.49
CA ILE A 437 -15.25 -4.35 13.63
C ILE A 437 -15.68 -5.75 13.21
N VAL A 438 -14.79 -6.73 13.33
CA VAL A 438 -15.07 -8.11 12.96
C VAL A 438 -15.43 -8.92 14.21
N ALA A 439 -16.58 -9.58 14.16
CA ALA A 439 -16.91 -10.61 15.13
C ALA A 439 -16.00 -11.84 14.92
N GLY A 440 -15.26 -12.25 15.96
CA GLY A 440 -14.20 -13.26 15.84
C GLY A 440 -14.69 -14.62 15.35
N GLY A 441 -13.80 -15.38 14.69
CA GLY A 441 -14.07 -16.76 14.28
C GLY A 441 -15.23 -16.91 13.31
N GLN A 442 -16.27 -17.59 13.77
CA GLN A 442 -17.55 -17.79 13.07
C GLN A 442 -18.65 -16.83 13.56
N GLY A 443 -18.27 -15.74 14.24
CA GLY A 443 -19.19 -14.67 14.67
C GLY A 443 -19.40 -14.54 16.17
N PHE A 444 -19.03 -15.52 17.01
CA PHE A 444 -19.26 -15.48 18.46
C PHE A 444 -17.97 -15.68 19.28
N GLN A 445 -16.85 -15.19 18.76
CA GLN A 445 -15.56 -15.17 19.46
C GLN A 445 -15.10 -13.73 19.66
N GLU A 446 -13.99 -13.56 20.39
CA GLU A 446 -13.40 -12.25 20.69
C GLU A 446 -13.32 -11.37 19.43
N PRO A 447 -13.96 -10.19 19.43
CA PRO A 447 -13.94 -9.31 18.29
C PRO A 447 -12.54 -8.77 18.02
N TYR A 448 -12.27 -8.39 16.77
CA TYR A 448 -11.02 -7.76 16.40
C TYR A 448 -11.23 -6.73 15.29
N VAL A 449 -10.24 -5.86 15.14
CA VAL A 449 -10.21 -4.85 14.07
C VAL A 449 -9.14 -5.22 13.04
N PHE A 450 -9.34 -4.83 11.78
CA PHE A 450 -8.31 -5.05 10.76
C PHE A 450 -7.11 -4.15 11.06
N THR A 451 -5.99 -4.76 11.46
CA THR A 451 -4.76 -4.01 11.79
C THR A 451 -3.93 -3.68 10.55
N SER A 452 -4.21 -4.31 9.39
CA SER A 452 -3.51 -4.07 8.13
C SER A 452 -4.26 -4.59 6.90
N GLN A 453 -3.89 -4.08 5.72
CA GLN A 453 -4.26 -4.65 4.42
C GLN A 453 -3.96 -6.16 4.34
N THR A 454 -2.85 -6.60 4.95
CA THR A 454 -2.46 -8.02 4.93
C THR A 454 -3.47 -8.91 5.65
N SER A 455 -4.02 -8.46 6.79
CA SER A 455 -5.09 -9.19 7.49
C SER A 455 -6.38 -9.28 6.67
N PHE A 456 -6.76 -8.20 5.98
CA PHE A 456 -7.93 -8.21 5.11
C PHE A 456 -7.73 -9.15 3.90
N ALA A 457 -6.61 -9.03 3.20
CA ALA A 457 -6.31 -9.86 2.02
C ALA A 457 -6.14 -11.35 2.37
N LYS A 458 -5.75 -11.69 3.61
CA LYS A 458 -5.79 -13.08 4.08
C LYS A 458 -7.22 -13.62 4.17
N SER A 459 -8.20 -12.79 4.52
CA SER A 459 -9.61 -13.17 4.63
C SER A 459 -10.18 -13.57 3.26
N LEU A 460 -9.88 -12.78 2.22
CA LEU A 460 -10.29 -13.07 0.83
C LEU A 460 -9.67 -14.36 0.26
N ARG A 461 -8.52 -14.79 0.81
CA ARG A 461 -7.80 -16.00 0.36
C ARG A 461 -8.15 -17.26 1.16
N GLN A 462 -9.06 -17.18 2.13
CA GLN A 462 -9.46 -18.36 2.89
C GLN A 462 -10.27 -19.31 2.02
N LYS A 463 -10.02 -20.61 2.13
CA LYS A 463 -10.71 -21.65 1.34
C LYS A 463 -12.23 -21.53 1.45
N THR A 464 -12.73 -21.24 2.64
CA THR A 464 -14.15 -21.01 2.93
C THR A 464 -14.74 -19.83 2.15
N PHE A 465 -14.05 -18.69 2.12
CA PHE A 465 -14.47 -17.53 1.33
C PHE A 465 -14.41 -17.83 -0.17
N VAL A 466 -13.33 -18.46 -0.62
CA VAL A 466 -13.15 -18.83 -2.03
C VAL A 466 -14.28 -19.76 -2.48
N HIS A 467 -14.53 -20.83 -1.72
CA HIS A 467 -15.57 -21.80 -2.05
C HIS A 467 -16.98 -21.18 -2.04
N ALA A 468 -17.28 -20.30 -1.09
CA ALA A 468 -18.58 -19.65 -0.98
C ALA A 468 -18.91 -18.70 -2.15
N HIS A 469 -17.90 -18.20 -2.87
CA HIS A 469 -18.09 -17.15 -3.88
C HIS A 469 -17.51 -17.47 -5.26
N SER A 470 -16.81 -18.60 -5.42
CA SER A 470 -16.20 -19.00 -6.71
C SER A 470 -17.23 -19.22 -7.81
N ALA A 471 -18.43 -19.70 -7.49
CA ALA A 471 -19.50 -19.89 -8.46
C ALA A 471 -19.94 -18.57 -9.13
N GLU A 472 -19.95 -17.47 -8.38
CA GLU A 472 -20.36 -16.17 -8.91
C GLU A 472 -19.18 -15.41 -9.55
N LEU A 473 -17.99 -15.46 -8.94
CA LEU A 473 -16.85 -14.67 -9.35
C LEU A 473 -15.91 -15.37 -10.34
N GLY A 474 -15.91 -16.70 -10.39
CA GLY A 474 -14.92 -17.47 -11.15
C GLY A 474 -13.49 -17.14 -10.71
N ASP A 475 -12.59 -17.02 -11.69
CA ASP A 475 -11.16 -16.77 -11.44
C ASP A 475 -10.86 -15.41 -10.80
N LEU A 476 -11.78 -14.43 -10.91
CA LEU A 476 -11.63 -13.09 -10.33
C LEU A 476 -11.48 -13.14 -8.80
N ILE A 477 -11.96 -14.21 -8.16
CA ILE A 477 -11.84 -14.38 -6.71
C ILE A 477 -10.39 -14.37 -6.23
N HIS A 478 -9.47 -14.87 -7.06
CA HIS A 478 -8.04 -14.88 -6.76
C HIS A 478 -7.37 -13.52 -7.01
N ALA A 479 -8.03 -12.67 -7.81
CA ALA A 479 -7.56 -11.32 -8.09
C ALA A 479 -8.00 -10.30 -7.02
N LEU A 480 -9.01 -10.60 -6.20
CA LEU A 480 -9.60 -9.65 -5.26
C LEU A 480 -8.58 -9.06 -4.26
N SER A 481 -8.52 -7.74 -4.27
CA SER A 481 -7.92 -6.92 -3.21
C SER A 481 -8.42 -5.48 -3.35
N LEU A 482 -8.56 -4.77 -2.23
CA LEU A 482 -8.98 -3.35 -2.26
C LEU A 482 -8.06 -2.52 -3.16
N ALA A 483 -6.74 -2.75 -3.10
CA ALA A 483 -5.77 -2.08 -3.96
C ALA A 483 -6.00 -2.30 -5.47
N ARG A 484 -6.38 -3.52 -5.91
CA ARG A 484 -6.66 -3.81 -7.33
C ARG A 484 -7.99 -3.23 -7.77
N ILE A 485 -9.03 -3.34 -6.92
CA ILE A 485 -10.35 -2.75 -7.18
C ILE A 485 -10.22 -1.23 -7.35
N ARG A 486 -9.54 -0.58 -6.41
CA ARG A 486 -9.22 0.86 -6.47
C ARG A 486 -8.48 1.20 -7.77
N ALA A 487 -7.48 0.41 -8.13
CA ALA A 487 -6.69 0.68 -9.31
C ALA A 487 -7.50 0.53 -10.60
N THR A 488 -8.32 -0.50 -10.70
CA THR A 488 -9.25 -0.70 -11.81
C THR A 488 -10.25 0.45 -11.90
N ALA A 489 -10.87 0.86 -10.79
CA ALA A 489 -11.78 2.01 -10.77
C ALA A 489 -11.11 3.30 -11.29
N GLY A 490 -9.88 3.59 -10.85
CA GLY A 490 -9.13 4.74 -11.36
C GLY A 490 -8.81 4.64 -12.85
N VAL A 491 -8.41 3.45 -13.34
CA VAL A 491 -8.15 3.24 -14.77
C VAL A 491 -9.42 3.37 -15.60
N LEU A 492 -10.58 2.93 -15.11
CA LEU A 492 -11.86 3.14 -15.81
C LEU A 492 -12.17 4.63 -15.97
N VAL A 493 -11.96 5.46 -14.93
CA VAL A 493 -12.07 6.92 -15.06
C VAL A 493 -11.16 7.47 -16.16
N TYR A 494 -9.94 6.93 -16.30
CA TYR A 494 -9.06 7.29 -17.41
C TYR A 494 -9.62 6.83 -18.76
N LEU A 495 -10.10 5.58 -18.88
CA LEU A 495 -10.66 5.06 -20.12
C LEU A 495 -11.89 5.85 -20.59
N ASP A 496 -12.73 6.30 -19.65
CA ASP A 496 -13.94 7.08 -19.94
C ASP A 496 -13.64 8.54 -20.33
N SER A 497 -12.59 9.12 -19.74
CA SER A 497 -12.32 10.56 -19.86
C SER A 497 -11.07 10.94 -20.64
N LEU A 498 -10.21 9.96 -20.92
CA LEU A 498 -8.86 10.11 -21.50
C LEU A 498 -7.98 11.12 -20.77
N SER A 499 -8.23 11.38 -19.48
CA SER A 499 -7.53 12.39 -18.69
C SER A 499 -6.82 11.77 -17.48
N ILE A 500 -5.50 11.99 -17.42
CA ILE A 500 -4.67 11.58 -16.27
C ILE A 500 -5.01 12.43 -15.04
N GLU A 501 -5.44 13.66 -15.23
CA GLU A 501 -5.94 14.58 -14.19
C GLU A 501 -7.13 13.95 -13.47
N LYS A 502 -8.19 13.63 -14.21
CA LYS A 502 -9.42 13.05 -13.66
C LYS A 502 -9.16 11.71 -12.97
N MET A 503 -8.30 10.88 -13.54
CA MET A 503 -7.84 9.64 -12.90
C MET A 503 -7.08 9.90 -11.58
N ALA A 504 -6.19 10.88 -11.55
CA ALA A 504 -5.41 11.21 -10.37
C ALA A 504 -6.30 11.77 -9.26
N GLU A 505 -7.26 12.63 -9.61
CA GLU A 505 -8.27 13.19 -8.72
C GLU A 505 -9.17 12.10 -8.13
N SER A 506 -9.71 11.20 -8.96
CA SER A 506 -10.54 10.07 -8.49
C SER A 506 -9.77 9.16 -7.54
N LEU A 507 -8.46 8.98 -7.77
CA LEU A 507 -7.56 8.25 -6.90
C LEU A 507 -6.98 9.09 -5.75
N GLY A 508 -7.29 10.38 -5.60
CA GLY A 508 -6.70 11.25 -4.57
C GLY A 508 -5.16 11.23 -4.51
N ASN A 509 -4.52 11.09 -5.68
CA ASN A 509 -3.08 10.98 -5.89
C ASN A 509 -2.59 12.11 -6.81
N SER A 510 -1.26 12.32 -6.89
CA SER A 510 -0.69 13.20 -7.93
C SER A 510 -0.73 12.52 -9.30
N LYS A 511 -0.82 13.29 -10.39
CA LYS A 511 -0.75 12.81 -11.80
C LYS A 511 0.38 11.80 -12.03
N ARG A 512 1.59 12.15 -11.60
CA ARG A 512 2.78 11.27 -11.71
C ARG A 512 2.60 9.91 -11.06
N VAL A 513 1.93 9.86 -9.89
CA VAL A 513 1.67 8.60 -9.17
C VAL A 513 0.59 7.78 -9.87
N ALA A 514 -0.48 8.42 -10.34
CA ALA A 514 -1.53 7.75 -11.11
C ALA A 514 -0.95 7.12 -12.39
N MET A 515 -0.21 7.91 -13.17
CA MET A 515 0.44 7.46 -14.40
C MET A 515 1.43 6.30 -14.16
N ASN A 516 2.37 6.46 -13.21
CA ASN A 516 3.48 5.50 -13.07
C ASN A 516 3.11 4.21 -12.32
N HIS A 517 2.02 4.23 -11.53
CA HIS A 517 1.69 3.11 -10.63
C HIS A 517 0.31 2.50 -10.84
N TYR A 518 -0.57 3.14 -11.61
CA TYR A 518 -1.93 2.66 -11.81
C TYR A 518 -2.25 2.39 -13.28
N LEU A 519 -1.91 3.31 -14.19
CA LEU A 519 -2.17 3.14 -15.61
C LEU A 519 -1.16 2.15 -16.23
N PRO A 520 -1.58 1.00 -16.77
CA PRO A 520 -0.66 0.08 -17.42
C PRO A 520 0.00 0.71 -18.66
N PRO A 521 1.31 0.47 -18.91
CA PRO A 521 2.03 1.07 -20.04
C PRO A 521 1.37 0.81 -21.40
N THR A 522 0.83 -0.40 -21.61
CA THR A 522 0.14 -0.77 -22.86
C THR A 522 -1.09 0.09 -23.14
N ILE A 523 -1.86 0.42 -22.08
CA ILE A 523 -3.03 1.31 -22.22
C ILE A 523 -2.55 2.72 -22.58
N MET A 524 -1.50 3.21 -21.89
CA MET A 524 -0.92 4.52 -22.18
C MET A 524 -0.43 4.59 -23.63
N GLN A 525 0.34 3.60 -24.07
CA GLN A 525 0.91 3.55 -25.41
C GLN A 525 -0.17 3.55 -26.50
N PHE A 526 -1.25 2.77 -26.32
CA PHE A 526 -2.39 2.77 -27.24
C PHE A 526 -2.96 4.18 -27.46
N PHE A 527 -3.22 4.92 -26.37
CA PHE A 527 -3.74 6.28 -26.49
C PHE A 527 -2.71 7.27 -27.04
N GLN A 528 -1.44 7.15 -26.67
CA GLN A 528 -0.36 7.97 -27.23
C GLN A 528 -0.25 7.78 -28.75
N GLU A 529 -0.23 6.53 -29.23
CA GLU A 529 -0.21 6.22 -30.66
C GLU A 529 -1.45 6.78 -31.37
N ARG A 530 -2.64 6.65 -30.76
CA ARG A 530 -3.88 7.23 -31.29
C ARG A 530 -3.78 8.76 -31.41
N TRP A 531 -3.29 9.45 -30.38
CA TRP A 531 -3.13 10.91 -30.40
C TRP A 531 -2.12 11.36 -31.46
N VAL A 532 -1.00 10.64 -31.61
CA VAL A 532 -0.01 10.92 -32.67
C VAL A 532 -0.65 10.78 -34.05
N ARG A 533 -1.43 9.73 -34.31
CA ARG A 533 -2.13 9.56 -35.60
C ARG A 533 -3.18 10.64 -35.84
N ILE A 534 -3.95 11.01 -34.83
CA ILE A 534 -4.93 12.11 -34.93
C ILE A 534 -4.20 13.41 -35.31
N PHE A 535 -3.09 13.72 -34.62
CA PHE A 535 -2.31 14.93 -34.92
C PHE A 535 -1.71 14.89 -36.33
N GLN A 536 -1.11 13.78 -36.74
CA GLN A 536 -0.55 13.60 -38.08
C GLN A 536 -1.62 13.77 -39.17
N ASN A 537 -2.79 13.14 -38.99
CA ASN A 537 -3.90 13.30 -39.92
C ASN A 537 -4.39 14.76 -39.97
N ALA A 538 -4.49 15.46 -38.83
CA ALA A 538 -4.85 16.88 -38.82
C ALA A 538 -3.86 17.75 -39.60
N VAL A 539 -2.55 17.49 -39.46
CA VAL A 539 -1.50 18.19 -40.22
C VAL A 539 -1.62 17.90 -41.73
N ILE A 540 -1.79 16.63 -42.11
CA ILE A 540 -1.96 16.23 -43.52
C ILE A 540 -3.20 16.90 -44.12
N ILE A 541 -4.34 16.84 -43.41
CA ILE A 541 -5.59 17.47 -43.87
C ILE A 541 -5.38 18.97 -44.09
N HIS A 542 -4.74 19.66 -43.13
CA HIS A 542 -4.50 21.09 -43.25
C HIS A 542 -3.57 21.43 -44.43
N ALA A 543 -2.51 20.64 -44.63
CA ALA A 543 -1.57 20.82 -45.74
C ALA A 543 -2.21 20.51 -47.11
N MET A 544 -3.16 19.57 -47.14
CA MET A 544 -3.80 19.08 -48.36
C MET A 544 -5.19 19.69 -48.61
N LYS A 545 -5.62 20.69 -47.81
CA LYS A 545 -6.99 21.22 -47.83
C LYS A 545 -7.47 21.71 -49.20
N ASP A 546 -6.55 22.23 -50.02
CA ASP A 546 -6.82 22.74 -51.37
C ASP A 546 -6.41 21.74 -52.48
N SER A 547 -5.94 20.55 -52.09
CA SER A 547 -5.45 19.52 -53.02
C SER A 547 -6.55 18.54 -53.36
N ARG A 548 -6.67 18.22 -54.66
CA ARG A 548 -7.55 17.14 -55.14
C ARG A 548 -7.19 15.75 -54.60
N PHE A 549 -5.99 15.59 -54.04
CA PHE A 549 -5.49 14.35 -53.46
C PHE A 549 -5.65 14.26 -51.93
N LEU A 550 -6.47 15.14 -51.34
CA LEU A 550 -6.70 15.18 -49.88
C LEU A 550 -7.09 13.81 -49.31
N LEU A 551 -8.06 13.13 -49.92
CA LEU A 551 -8.48 11.81 -49.46
C LEU A 551 -7.39 10.76 -49.68
N ASP A 552 -6.73 10.76 -50.84
CA ASP A 552 -5.65 9.81 -51.17
C ASP A 552 -4.44 9.93 -50.24
N ALA A 553 -4.20 11.12 -49.68
CA ALA A 553 -3.11 11.37 -48.74
C ALA A 553 -3.46 11.03 -47.28
N THR A 554 -4.70 10.65 -47.00
CA THR A 554 -5.20 10.34 -45.66
C THR A 554 -5.74 8.91 -45.59
N ASP A 555 -5.94 8.39 -44.38
CA ASP A 555 -6.53 7.06 -44.16
C ASP A 555 -8.08 7.05 -44.26
N PHE A 556 -8.72 8.13 -44.75
CA PHE A 556 -10.19 8.24 -44.83
C PHE A 556 -10.74 7.69 -46.13
N ASN A 557 -11.81 6.90 -46.05
CA ASN A 557 -12.44 6.28 -47.22
C ASN A 557 -13.47 7.21 -47.90
N SER A 558 -13.84 8.33 -47.27
CA SER A 558 -14.82 9.28 -47.80
C SER A 558 -14.73 10.66 -47.14
N MET A 559 -15.25 11.69 -47.82
CA MET A 559 -15.40 13.03 -47.24
C MET A 559 -16.27 13.04 -45.98
N SER A 560 -17.29 12.17 -45.88
CA SER A 560 -18.12 12.06 -44.66
C SER A 560 -17.37 11.46 -43.46
N GLU A 561 -16.34 10.65 -43.70
CA GLU A 561 -15.48 10.12 -42.64
C GLU A 561 -14.49 11.19 -42.16
N LEU A 562 -13.90 11.92 -43.11
CA LEU A 562 -13.05 13.08 -42.84
C LEU A 562 -13.80 14.18 -42.06
N ASP A 563 -15.04 14.48 -42.44
CA ASP A 563 -15.87 15.50 -41.78
C ASP A 563 -16.16 15.12 -40.31
N ARG A 564 -16.58 13.88 -40.06
CA ARG A 564 -16.74 13.35 -38.69
C ARG A 564 -15.44 13.39 -37.88
N PHE A 565 -14.31 13.14 -38.52
CA PHE A 565 -13.00 13.25 -37.88
C PHE A 565 -12.69 14.70 -37.50
N LEU A 566 -12.94 15.66 -38.39
CA LEU A 566 -12.74 17.09 -38.14
C LEU A 566 -13.69 17.61 -37.06
N GLU A 567 -14.97 17.22 -37.06
CA GLU A 567 -15.91 17.56 -35.98
C GLU A 567 -15.41 17.09 -34.60
N ALA A 568 -14.82 15.89 -34.54
CA ALA A 568 -14.35 15.29 -33.30
C ALA A 568 -12.95 15.76 -32.85
N HIS A 569 -12.09 16.15 -33.80
CA HIS A 569 -10.65 16.29 -33.57
C HIS A 569 -10.00 17.53 -34.19
N ALA A 570 -10.71 18.33 -34.97
CA ALA A 570 -10.14 19.55 -35.53
C ALA A 570 -9.73 20.51 -34.40
N LEU A 571 -8.48 20.96 -34.47
CA LEU A 571 -8.05 22.15 -33.75
C LEU A 571 -8.91 23.29 -34.27
N ARG A 572 -9.72 23.91 -33.41
CA ARG A 572 -10.51 25.10 -33.79
C ARG A 572 -9.60 26.10 -34.49
N ALA A 573 -10.04 26.65 -35.60
CA ALA A 573 -9.28 27.65 -36.34
C ALA A 573 -8.84 28.76 -35.37
N LEU A 574 -7.54 29.10 -35.42
CA LEU A 574 -7.07 30.34 -34.82
C LEU A 574 -7.88 31.49 -35.45
N PRO A 575 -8.31 32.50 -34.67
CA PRO A 575 -9.07 33.61 -35.22
C PRO A 575 -8.32 34.18 -36.43
N GLU A 576 -8.98 34.23 -37.59
CA GLU A 576 -8.41 34.90 -38.75
C GLU A 576 -8.23 36.38 -38.40
N GLU A 577 -6.99 36.84 -38.28
CA GLU A 577 -6.69 38.27 -38.25
C GLU A 577 -6.92 38.85 -39.65
N SER A 578 -8.17 39.18 -39.95
CA SER A 578 -8.55 39.84 -41.19
C SER A 578 -9.50 41.00 -40.90
N GLY A 579 -8.94 42.11 -40.39
CA GLY A 579 -9.61 43.40 -40.35
C GLY A 579 -8.78 44.49 -39.66
N PRO A 580 -8.68 45.71 -40.21
CA PRO A 580 -8.01 46.81 -39.53
C PRO A 580 -8.75 47.10 -38.22
N LEU A 581 -8.01 47.05 -37.13
CA LEU A 581 -8.45 47.29 -35.76
C LEU A 581 -9.35 48.53 -35.70
N THR A 582 -10.66 48.30 -35.66
CA THR A 582 -11.63 49.30 -35.25
C THR A 582 -11.91 49.05 -33.77
N SER A 583 -11.75 50.13 -33.03
CA SER A 583 -11.60 50.24 -31.58
C SER A 583 -12.90 49.93 -30.81
N SER A 584 -13.38 48.69 -30.80
CA SER A 584 -14.52 48.31 -29.96
C SER A 584 -14.49 46.89 -29.37
N ALA A 585 -13.33 46.23 -29.32
CA ALA A 585 -13.19 44.89 -28.73
C ALA A 585 -12.34 44.87 -27.45
N GLU A 586 -12.21 45.99 -26.73
CA GLU A 586 -11.44 46.08 -25.48
C GLU A 586 -12.21 45.61 -24.22
N GLN A 587 -13.32 44.88 -24.33
CA GLN A 587 -14.11 44.51 -23.13
C GLN A 587 -14.31 43.01 -22.87
N ALA A 588 -13.49 42.12 -23.44
CA ALA A 588 -13.63 40.71 -23.11
C ALA A 588 -12.34 39.87 -23.16
N PHE A 589 -11.20 40.35 -22.66
CA PHE A 589 -10.05 39.47 -22.38
C PHE A 589 -9.14 40.02 -21.28
N GLU A 590 -9.70 40.29 -20.09
CA GLU A 590 -8.91 40.25 -18.85
C GLU A 590 -9.08 38.87 -18.20
N ALA A 591 -8.57 37.84 -18.87
CA ALA A 591 -8.27 36.57 -18.24
C ALA A 591 -6.77 36.57 -17.91
N THR A 592 -6.47 36.75 -16.63
CA THR A 592 -5.13 36.57 -16.06
C THR A 592 -4.57 35.19 -16.43
N GLY A 593 -3.42 35.15 -17.12
CA GLY A 593 -2.56 33.98 -17.19
C GLY A 593 -2.80 33.00 -18.33
N SER A 594 -3.00 33.46 -19.56
CA SER A 594 -2.96 32.59 -20.75
C SER A 594 -1.53 32.07 -21.00
N GLU A 595 -1.22 30.87 -20.51
CA GLU A 595 0.04 30.17 -20.80
C GLU A 595 -0.07 29.34 -22.09
N ILE A 596 0.92 29.46 -22.97
CA ILE A 596 1.05 28.61 -24.16
C ILE A 596 1.97 27.44 -23.80
N VAL A 597 1.47 26.21 -23.89
CA VAL A 597 2.25 24.99 -23.64
C VAL A 597 2.83 24.50 -24.96
N ILE A 598 4.16 24.43 -25.04
CA ILE A 598 4.90 24.00 -26.23
C ILE A 598 5.69 22.73 -25.88
N SER A 599 5.48 21.65 -26.63
CA SER A 599 6.28 20.43 -26.52
C SER A 599 7.61 20.63 -27.24
N LEU A 600 8.72 20.46 -26.51
CA LEU A 600 10.07 20.68 -27.04
C LEU A 600 10.94 19.44 -26.80
N ASP A 601 11.71 19.08 -27.82
CA ASP A 601 12.81 18.12 -27.73
C ASP A 601 14.04 18.67 -28.47
N GLU A 602 15.13 17.90 -28.48
CA GLU A 602 16.38 18.27 -29.15
C GLU A 602 16.19 18.55 -30.64
N GLY A 603 15.33 17.77 -31.32
CA GLY A 603 15.09 17.92 -32.76
C GLY A 603 14.26 19.16 -33.09
N ILE A 604 13.17 19.39 -32.34
CA ILE A 604 12.31 20.58 -32.51
C ILE A 604 13.10 21.86 -32.26
N LEU A 605 13.91 21.90 -31.20
CA LEU A 605 14.77 23.04 -30.91
C LEU A 605 15.85 23.20 -32.00
N GLY A 606 16.40 22.10 -32.51
CA GLY A 606 17.36 22.14 -33.62
C GLY A 606 16.76 22.79 -34.88
N VAL A 607 15.52 22.45 -35.23
CA VAL A 607 14.79 23.07 -36.34
C VAL A 607 14.51 24.55 -36.10
N LEU A 608 14.02 24.92 -34.92
CA LEU A 608 13.72 26.31 -34.57
C LEU A 608 14.98 27.20 -34.65
N LEU A 609 16.10 26.71 -34.10
CA LEU A 609 17.39 27.41 -34.17
C LEU A 609 17.93 27.48 -35.59
N SER A 610 17.78 26.41 -36.38
CA SER A 610 18.20 26.40 -37.79
C SER A 610 17.43 27.41 -38.62
N LEU A 611 16.11 27.51 -38.41
CA LEU A 611 15.24 28.47 -39.09
C LEU A 611 15.59 29.90 -38.70
N LYS A 612 15.80 30.17 -37.41
CA LYS A 612 16.23 31.47 -36.90
C LYS A 612 17.53 31.91 -37.56
N LEU A 613 18.55 31.05 -37.55
CA LEU A 613 19.84 31.30 -38.19
C LEU A 613 19.72 31.48 -39.71
N ALA A 614 18.85 30.72 -40.37
CA ALA A 614 18.62 30.86 -41.81
C ALA A 614 17.95 32.21 -42.15
N VAL A 615 17.05 32.71 -41.30
CA VAL A 615 16.44 34.05 -41.41
C VAL A 615 17.48 35.15 -41.18
N GLU A 616 18.34 35.00 -40.16
CA GLU A 616 19.47 35.91 -39.92
C GLU A 616 20.41 35.98 -41.14
N ASN A 617 20.71 34.83 -41.76
CA ASN A 617 21.54 34.75 -42.97
C ASN A 617 20.86 35.35 -44.22
N ALA A 618 19.54 35.17 -44.36
CA ALA A 618 18.76 35.71 -45.47
C ALA A 618 18.61 37.24 -45.39
N GLY A 619 18.54 37.78 -44.16
CA GLY A 619 18.41 39.20 -43.89
C GLY A 619 17.10 39.77 -44.47
N PRO A 620 17.13 40.94 -45.15
CA PRO A 620 15.94 41.56 -45.74
C PRO A 620 15.21 40.72 -46.81
N ARG A 621 15.82 39.62 -47.26
CA ARG A 621 15.25 38.70 -48.26
C ARG A 621 14.34 37.64 -47.65
N ALA A 622 14.28 37.55 -46.32
CA ALA A 622 13.43 36.58 -45.65
C ALA A 622 11.93 36.92 -45.84
N ALA A 623 11.12 35.92 -46.16
CA ALA A 623 9.67 36.07 -46.22
C ALA A 623 9.11 36.44 -44.84
N GLY A 624 8.04 37.24 -44.79
CA GLY A 624 7.46 37.72 -43.52
C GLY A 624 7.03 36.58 -42.58
N THR A 625 6.61 35.44 -43.12
CA THR A 625 6.31 34.23 -42.34
C THR A 625 7.56 33.62 -41.71
N ALA A 626 8.69 33.62 -42.41
CA ALA A 626 9.96 33.14 -41.89
C ALA A 626 10.49 34.06 -40.77
N VAL A 627 10.29 35.38 -40.92
CA VAL A 627 10.61 36.36 -39.86
C VAL A 627 9.79 36.12 -38.60
N TYR A 628 8.48 35.89 -38.73
CA TYR A 628 7.61 35.56 -37.59
C TYR A 628 8.09 34.32 -36.83
N TRP A 629 8.39 33.23 -37.54
CA TRP A 629 8.87 32.00 -36.91
C TRP A 629 10.26 32.15 -36.30
N SER A 630 11.12 33.00 -36.86
CA SER A 630 12.40 33.38 -36.26
C SER A 630 12.21 34.10 -34.92
N GLU A 631 11.28 35.06 -34.85
CA GLU A 631 10.96 35.77 -33.61
C GLU A 631 10.35 34.84 -32.54
N PHE A 632 9.48 33.92 -32.95
CA PHE A 632 8.94 32.90 -32.06
C PHE A 632 10.04 31.99 -31.51
N ALA A 633 10.94 31.49 -32.38
CA ALA A 633 12.10 30.69 -31.98
C ALA A 633 13.00 31.45 -30.99
N ALA A 634 13.24 32.75 -31.23
CA ALA A 634 14.02 33.59 -30.33
C ALA A 634 13.36 33.77 -28.95
N LYS A 635 12.03 33.92 -28.89
CA LYS A 635 11.29 33.99 -27.62
C LYS A 635 11.33 32.68 -26.85
N VAL A 636 11.20 31.53 -27.53
CA VAL A 636 11.31 30.21 -26.91
C VAL A 636 12.72 29.99 -26.36
N GLU A 637 13.76 30.31 -27.13
CA GLU A 637 15.15 30.23 -26.68
C GLU A 637 15.39 31.10 -25.44
N SER A 638 15.00 32.37 -25.50
CA SER A 638 15.16 33.31 -24.38
C SER A 638 14.39 32.87 -23.12
N HIS A 639 13.21 32.28 -23.28
CA HIS A 639 12.44 31.76 -22.15
C HIS A 639 13.14 30.57 -21.47
N ILE A 640 13.69 29.62 -22.24
CA ILE A 640 14.44 28.47 -21.70
C ILE A 640 15.73 28.93 -20.97
N GLU A 641 16.37 29.98 -21.48
CA GLU A 641 17.57 30.58 -20.89
C GLU A 641 17.29 31.46 -19.66
N SER A 642 16.06 31.91 -19.47
CA SER A 642 15.69 32.75 -18.32
C SER A 642 15.94 32.04 -16.99
N ASP A 643 16.31 32.80 -15.97
CA ASP A 643 16.60 32.28 -14.62
C ASP A 643 15.37 31.58 -14.00
N ASP A 644 14.17 32.00 -14.40
CA ASP A 644 12.89 31.48 -13.92
C ASP A 644 12.50 30.11 -14.53
N PHE A 645 13.22 29.65 -15.56
CA PHE A 645 12.94 28.37 -16.22
C PHE A 645 13.61 27.18 -15.51
N LEU A 646 12.82 26.34 -14.86
CA LEU A 646 13.32 25.35 -13.90
C LEU A 646 13.63 23.94 -14.48
N ASP A 647 13.37 23.67 -15.76
CA ASP A 647 13.56 22.33 -16.34
C ASP A 647 15.00 22.10 -16.88
N PRO A 648 15.86 21.31 -16.19
CA PRO A 648 17.23 21.07 -16.62
C PRO A 648 17.34 20.16 -17.85
N TYR A 649 16.32 19.33 -18.14
CA TYR A 649 16.33 18.47 -19.31
C TYR A 649 16.13 19.31 -20.59
N ILE A 650 15.15 20.21 -20.60
CA ILE A 650 14.89 21.08 -21.74
C ILE A 650 16.06 22.05 -21.98
N ARG A 651 16.70 22.57 -20.92
CA ARG A 651 17.96 23.33 -21.06
C ARG A 651 19.07 22.48 -21.69
N SER A 652 19.21 21.21 -21.30
CA SER A 652 20.16 20.30 -21.94
C SER A 652 19.81 20.04 -23.41
N CYS A 653 18.52 19.94 -23.76
CA CYS A 653 18.07 19.82 -25.15
C CYS A 653 18.44 21.06 -25.96
N LEU A 654 18.27 22.28 -25.41
CA LEU A 654 18.69 23.52 -26.08
C LEU A 654 20.20 23.55 -26.37
N VAL A 655 21.03 23.13 -25.40
CA VAL A 655 22.48 23.05 -25.59
C VAL A 655 22.86 22.08 -26.71
N LYS A 656 22.21 20.91 -26.77
CA LYS A 656 22.45 19.93 -27.83
C LYS A 656 21.92 20.39 -29.18
N ALA A 657 20.74 21.00 -29.19
CA ALA A 657 20.09 21.57 -30.37
C ALA A 657 20.98 22.59 -31.07
N ARG A 658 21.69 23.44 -30.32
CA ARG A 658 22.71 24.36 -30.86
C ARG A 658 23.83 23.65 -31.62
N GLY A 659 24.21 22.44 -31.21
CA GLY A 659 25.23 21.63 -31.87
C GLY A 659 24.77 20.95 -33.15
N ILE A 660 23.46 20.81 -33.37
CA ILE A 660 22.87 20.16 -34.57
C ILE A 660 22.16 21.16 -35.50
N ALA A 661 22.07 22.43 -35.12
CA ALA A 661 21.42 23.46 -35.92
C ALA A 661 22.14 23.62 -37.27
N SER A 662 21.37 23.54 -38.36
CA SER A 662 21.86 23.58 -39.74
C SER A 662 21.02 24.55 -40.57
N PRO A 663 21.37 25.85 -40.62
CA PRO A 663 20.61 26.85 -41.37
C PRO A 663 20.52 26.56 -42.86
N GLN A 664 21.52 25.88 -43.43
CA GLN A 664 21.59 25.49 -44.86
C GLN A 664 20.38 24.66 -45.31
N GLN A 665 19.77 23.89 -44.40
CA GLN A 665 18.57 23.08 -44.70
C GLN A 665 17.32 23.95 -44.94
N PHE A 666 17.33 25.20 -44.51
CA PHE A 666 16.18 26.11 -44.52
C PHE A 666 16.38 27.35 -45.40
N GLU A 667 17.57 27.57 -45.97
CA GLU A 667 17.87 28.74 -46.80
C GLU A 667 16.91 28.90 -48.00
N GLY A 668 16.58 27.79 -48.67
CA GLY A 668 15.60 27.79 -49.77
C GLY A 668 14.15 28.01 -49.33
N LEU A 669 13.83 27.72 -48.07
CA LEU A 669 12.48 27.90 -47.51
C LEU A 669 12.26 29.33 -47.00
N VAL A 670 13.33 29.96 -46.48
CA VAL A 670 13.27 31.26 -45.82
C VAL A 670 13.05 32.42 -46.79
N CYS A 671 13.58 32.32 -48.02
CA CYS A 671 13.48 33.40 -49.01
C CYS A 671 12.24 33.32 -49.90
N GLY A 672 11.55 32.16 -49.93
CA GLY A 672 10.44 31.88 -50.85
C GLY A 672 10.91 31.41 -52.22
#